data_AF-A0A7K2VUA8-F1
#
_entry.id   AF-A0A7K2VUA8-F1
#
_cell.length_a   1.000
_cell.length_b   1.000
_cell.length_c   1.000
_cell.angle_alpha   90.00
_cell.angle_beta   90.00
_cell.angle_gamma   90.00
#
_symmetry.space_group_name_H-M   'P 1'
#
loop_
_entity.id
_entity.type
_entity.pdbx_description
1 polymer ?
#
loop_
_entity_poly.entity_id
_entity_poly.type
_entity_poly.pdbx_seq_one_letter_code
_entity_poly.pdbx_strand_id
1 'polypeptide(L)'
;MSAGYGGGAPEGDGAAELALRDLVLGATVRIHRAGSGYAHDEPVSFLGSGFFVAPNWVLTCAHVVHAGEGGEVTVVYRNSPYDEPRPVPGRVAAMLPEQTGRPVPGSWPAPDLALVRLREPVGHTCVYVSERPNPHFGGTRVFYAGWTAPRGRLQILDGSLTVQGTISAWSPEEQVRLGQNDLPSGVSGGPVVDPVRGEVVGVLKSRADHGGGGTSIGVERLRTLRLPADGEDVYQSVFHAHDRYHRDRQQSADSPDPTWADIQGELGARPGRTLTPQQRGELLGLLADLPPPVSTRGLLDVLRALPDFRVPSLVPAPRGWRDGLGLLYEHARQDGALKLVLDYAMGVLAAERPPAPSALAAERALWEWVRHTATGLDSGYRHALAQRRTELLGRAQAAHGQAAFSGGGRDTAVLGPGRPPLTAQPEPSVLLVVLRRGWEPDHCDWSVSVGGGPDQEPARLYEGERAPLDGLAGHVAAPLAEAFRQCDEPGRPATLYAALPHLHLSLPVDDWRLTPDGLPLGAERPVLVRCSDRDQLPEETPAREAYEDPDAERRDRWRRLRPRPAHAEVLDCDDGVRRPVPDTAVLRGLGPQTVPVLCRPGDPRSADGPAALGRVLRAGFGVVLWRRRPDGVCGEFHRGVKTAVDDGEGALSLPGVLHALREQVYAGLTESYWAHGTTLLYDDPHRPLPGTGDLLEAP
;
A
#
# COMPACT_ATOMS: atom_id res chain seq x y z
N MET A 1 -39.39 12.70 -56.63
CA MET A 1 -39.06 11.26 -56.55
C MET A 1 -37.72 11.02 -57.24
N SER A 2 -36.63 11.04 -56.48
CA SER A 2 -35.43 10.23 -56.71
C SER A 2 -34.65 10.24 -55.40
N ALA A 3 -34.63 9.09 -54.73
CA ALA A 3 -33.91 8.88 -53.48
C ALA A 3 -32.44 8.62 -53.82
N GLY A 4 -31.54 9.50 -53.36
CA GLY A 4 -30.12 9.24 -53.33
C GLY A 4 -29.78 8.39 -52.12
N TYR A 5 -29.39 7.14 -52.35
CA TYR A 5 -28.72 6.29 -51.38
C TYR A 5 -27.36 6.93 -51.02
N GLY A 6 -27.27 7.51 -49.83
CA GLY A 6 -26.00 7.85 -49.20
C GLY A 6 -25.52 6.66 -48.39
N GLY A 7 -24.82 5.73 -49.05
CA GLY A 7 -23.99 4.74 -48.34
C GLY A 7 -22.80 5.46 -47.71
N GLY A 8 -22.94 5.84 -46.44
CA GLY A 8 -21.81 6.25 -45.62
C GLY A 8 -21.05 5.00 -45.19
N ALA A 9 -19.79 4.88 -45.62
CA ALA A 9 -18.85 3.95 -45.00
C ALA A 9 -18.75 4.29 -43.49
N PRO A 10 -18.65 3.30 -42.58
CA PRO A 10 -18.41 3.59 -41.18
C PRO A 10 -17.09 4.34 -41.05
N GLU A 11 -17.18 5.57 -40.53
CA GLU A 11 -16.07 6.47 -40.26
C GLU A 11 -15.08 5.82 -39.26
N GLY A 12 -13.80 6.21 -39.32
CA GLY A 12 -12.63 5.46 -38.80
C GLY A 12 -12.67 4.94 -37.35
N ASP A 13 -13.48 5.54 -36.47
CA ASP A 13 -13.61 5.11 -35.07
C ASP A 13 -14.16 3.67 -34.94
N GLY A 14 -15.07 3.26 -35.85
CA GLY A 14 -15.65 1.92 -35.82
C GLY A 14 -14.66 0.80 -36.21
N ALA A 15 -13.65 1.12 -37.03
CA ALA A 15 -12.62 0.14 -37.42
C ALA A 15 -11.62 -0.11 -36.28
N ALA A 16 -11.20 0.95 -35.59
CA ALA A 16 -10.30 0.86 -34.44
C ALA A 16 -10.96 0.12 -33.25
N GLU A 17 -12.26 0.35 -33.00
CA GLU A 17 -13.02 -0.41 -31.99
C GLU A 17 -13.10 -1.90 -32.31
N LEU A 18 -13.29 -2.27 -33.58
CA LEU A 18 -13.29 -3.67 -34.03
C LEU A 18 -11.89 -4.31 -33.89
N ALA A 19 -10.83 -3.59 -34.27
CA ALA A 19 -9.46 -4.08 -34.11
C ALA A 19 -9.10 -4.28 -32.63
N LEU A 20 -9.51 -3.35 -31.75
CA LEU A 20 -9.35 -3.49 -30.30
C LEU A 20 -10.06 -4.76 -29.80
N ARG A 21 -11.31 -4.97 -30.24
CA ARG A 21 -12.09 -6.16 -29.89
C ARG A 21 -11.36 -7.45 -30.28
N ASP A 22 -10.79 -7.51 -31.48
CA ASP A 22 -10.07 -8.70 -31.95
C ASP A 22 -8.80 -8.98 -31.11
N LEU A 23 -8.04 -7.94 -30.75
CA LEU A 23 -6.88 -8.11 -29.86
C LEU A 23 -7.28 -8.61 -28.46
N VAL A 24 -8.37 -8.09 -27.90
CA VAL A 24 -8.88 -8.52 -26.59
C VAL A 24 -9.35 -9.97 -26.64
N LEU A 25 -10.08 -10.36 -27.69
CA LEU A 25 -10.52 -11.75 -27.88
C LEU A 25 -9.32 -12.70 -28.02
N GLY A 26 -8.29 -12.33 -28.80
CA GLY A 26 -7.07 -13.11 -28.98
C GLY A 26 -6.22 -13.24 -27.71
N ALA A 27 -6.33 -12.30 -26.76
CA ALA A 27 -5.66 -12.36 -25.46
C ALA A 27 -6.46 -13.11 -24.38
N THR A 28 -7.74 -13.41 -24.62
CA THR A 28 -8.66 -14.01 -23.64
C THR A 28 -8.55 -15.55 -23.63
N VAL A 29 -8.30 -16.13 -22.46
CA VAL A 29 -8.04 -17.56 -22.28
C VAL A 29 -9.12 -18.28 -21.47
N ARG A 30 -9.17 -19.61 -21.60
CA ARG A 30 -9.93 -20.50 -20.72
C ARG A 30 -9.04 -21.00 -19.59
N ILE A 31 -9.60 -21.09 -18.38
CA ILE A 31 -8.97 -21.73 -17.23
C ILE A 31 -9.66 -23.06 -16.94
N HIS A 32 -8.87 -24.13 -16.87
CA HIS A 32 -9.34 -25.49 -16.61
C HIS A 32 -8.65 -26.09 -15.37
N ARG A 33 -9.29 -27.08 -14.75
CA ARG A 33 -8.68 -27.92 -13.71
C ARG A 33 -7.48 -28.67 -14.28
N ALA A 34 -6.39 -28.74 -13.51
CA ALA A 34 -5.22 -29.53 -13.87
C ALA A 34 -5.51 -31.05 -13.84
N GLY A 35 -4.93 -31.80 -14.78
CA GLY A 35 -4.98 -33.27 -14.80
C GLY A 35 -5.09 -33.87 -16.21
N SER A 36 -4.36 -34.97 -16.47
CA SER A 36 -4.21 -35.60 -17.80
C SER A 36 -5.42 -36.42 -18.29
N GLY A 37 -6.57 -36.34 -17.60
CA GLY A 37 -7.76 -37.14 -17.89
C GLY A 37 -8.94 -36.37 -18.47
N TYR A 38 -8.84 -35.05 -18.58
CA TYR A 38 -9.94 -34.21 -19.08
C TYR A 38 -9.72 -33.79 -20.54
N ALA A 39 -10.71 -33.99 -21.39
CA ALA A 39 -10.75 -33.32 -22.69
C ALA A 39 -10.97 -31.82 -22.45
N HIS A 40 -10.03 -30.98 -22.88
CA HIS A 40 -10.11 -29.52 -22.69
C HIS A 40 -11.16 -28.83 -23.58
N ASP A 41 -11.80 -29.59 -24.45
CA ASP A 41 -12.98 -29.17 -25.22
C ASP A 41 -14.30 -29.51 -24.51
N GLU A 42 -14.25 -30.26 -23.40
CA GLU A 42 -15.42 -30.56 -22.59
C GLU A 42 -15.60 -29.55 -21.43
N PRO A 43 -16.85 -29.13 -21.14
CA PRO A 43 -17.15 -28.19 -20.05
C PRO A 43 -16.79 -28.68 -18.65
N VAL A 44 -16.61 -29.99 -18.46
CA VAL A 44 -16.46 -30.61 -17.14
C VAL A 44 -15.22 -30.12 -16.39
N SER A 45 -14.16 -29.79 -17.13
CA SER A 45 -12.91 -29.27 -16.57
C SER A 45 -12.83 -27.75 -16.55
N PHE A 46 -13.78 -27.04 -17.16
CA PHE A 46 -13.76 -25.58 -17.31
C PHE A 46 -14.12 -24.89 -15.98
N LEU A 47 -13.27 -23.95 -15.55
CA LEU A 47 -13.42 -23.23 -14.29
C LEU A 47 -13.84 -21.77 -14.50
N GLY A 48 -13.36 -21.13 -15.56
CA GLY A 48 -13.63 -19.73 -15.83
C GLY A 48 -12.70 -19.13 -16.89
N SER A 49 -12.62 -17.80 -16.91
CA SER A 49 -11.88 -17.04 -17.91
C SER A 49 -10.63 -16.42 -17.33
N GLY A 50 -9.70 -16.02 -18.20
CA GLY A 50 -8.55 -15.20 -17.86
C GLY A 50 -8.07 -14.44 -19.07
N PHE A 51 -6.96 -13.72 -18.96
CA PHE A 51 -6.30 -13.10 -20.10
C PHE A 51 -4.80 -12.93 -19.89
N PHE A 52 -4.05 -12.92 -20.99
CA PHE A 52 -2.62 -12.67 -20.96
C PHE A 52 -2.31 -11.22 -20.57
N VAL A 53 -1.65 -11.05 -19.44
CA VAL A 53 -1.25 -9.74 -18.88
C VAL A 53 0.23 -9.43 -19.09
N ALA A 54 1.05 -10.45 -19.31
CA ALA A 54 2.45 -10.31 -19.68
C ALA A 54 2.94 -11.63 -20.30
N PRO A 55 4.14 -11.65 -20.94
CA PRO A 55 4.82 -12.89 -21.31
C PRO A 55 4.77 -13.95 -20.21
N ASN A 56 4.06 -15.05 -20.46
CA ASN A 56 3.86 -16.20 -19.56
C ASN A 56 3.02 -15.93 -18.29
N TRP A 57 2.24 -14.86 -18.28
CA TRP A 57 1.40 -14.47 -17.15
C TRP A 57 -0.05 -14.30 -17.57
N VAL A 58 -0.95 -14.91 -16.81
CA VAL A 58 -2.40 -14.78 -16.98
C VAL A 58 -3.00 -14.18 -15.71
N LEU A 59 -3.86 -13.18 -15.88
CA LEU A 59 -4.68 -12.60 -14.83
C LEU A 59 -6.09 -13.20 -14.89
N THR A 60 -6.65 -13.52 -13.73
CA THR A 60 -8.01 -14.08 -13.56
C THR A 60 -8.54 -13.75 -12.16
N CYS A 61 -9.72 -14.25 -11.81
CA CYS A 61 -10.25 -14.18 -10.46
C CYS A 61 -9.69 -15.28 -9.55
N ALA A 62 -9.53 -14.99 -8.26
CA ALA A 62 -9.02 -15.96 -7.31
C ALA A 62 -9.98 -17.15 -7.12
N HIS A 63 -11.29 -16.91 -7.08
CA HIS A 63 -12.26 -17.99 -6.99
C HIS A 63 -12.23 -18.97 -8.17
N VAL A 64 -11.81 -18.51 -9.36
CA VAL A 64 -11.70 -19.35 -10.57
C VAL A 64 -10.59 -20.39 -10.38
N VAL A 65 -9.41 -19.96 -9.91
CA VAL A 65 -8.25 -20.85 -9.75
C VAL A 65 -8.31 -21.65 -8.45
N HIS A 66 -9.01 -21.15 -7.42
CA HIS A 66 -9.22 -21.89 -6.17
C HIS A 66 -10.04 -23.19 -6.38
N ALA A 67 -10.87 -23.24 -7.42
CA ALA A 67 -11.59 -24.46 -7.79
C ALA A 67 -10.68 -25.56 -8.40
N GLY A 68 -9.42 -25.23 -8.70
CA GLY A 68 -8.36 -26.15 -9.11
C GLY A 68 -7.68 -26.81 -7.90
N GLU A 69 -7.21 -28.05 -8.08
CA GLU A 69 -6.52 -28.79 -7.03
C GLU A 69 -5.01 -28.45 -7.01
N GLY A 70 -4.45 -28.27 -5.82
CA GLY A 70 -2.99 -28.15 -5.64
C GLY A 70 -2.33 -26.86 -6.15
N GLY A 71 -3.11 -25.81 -6.48
CA GLY A 71 -2.56 -24.55 -7.00
C GLY A 71 -2.07 -24.64 -8.46
N GLU A 72 -2.49 -25.68 -9.20
CA GLU A 72 -2.18 -25.87 -10.60
C GLU A 72 -3.45 -25.76 -11.45
N VAL A 73 -3.31 -25.19 -12.64
CA VAL A 73 -4.38 -25.04 -13.63
C VAL A 73 -3.87 -25.33 -15.03
N THR A 74 -4.78 -25.62 -15.96
CA THR A 74 -4.46 -25.64 -17.39
C THR A 74 -5.06 -24.42 -18.06
N VAL A 75 -4.21 -23.60 -18.69
CA VAL A 75 -4.62 -22.45 -19.49
C VAL A 75 -4.79 -22.91 -20.93
N VAL A 76 -5.95 -22.66 -21.53
CA VAL A 76 -6.20 -22.99 -22.93
C VAL A 76 -6.42 -21.71 -23.72
N TYR A 77 -5.57 -21.47 -24.73
CA TYR A 77 -5.56 -20.24 -25.50
C TYR A 77 -5.60 -20.50 -27.01
N ARG A 78 -5.98 -19.48 -27.78
CA ARG A 78 -5.88 -19.43 -29.24
C ARG A 78 -5.63 -17.97 -29.63
N ASN A 79 -4.72 -17.71 -30.58
CA ASN A 79 -4.38 -16.34 -30.97
C ASN A 79 -5.34 -15.80 -32.04
N SER A 80 -5.91 -16.70 -32.84
CA SER A 80 -6.88 -16.41 -33.89
C SER A 80 -8.08 -17.37 -33.80
N PRO A 81 -9.29 -16.97 -34.27
CA PRO A 81 -10.42 -17.90 -34.38
C PRO A 81 -10.15 -19.12 -35.27
N TYR A 82 -9.14 -19.05 -36.14
CA TYR A 82 -8.72 -20.12 -37.05
C TYR A 82 -7.67 -21.06 -36.43
N ASP A 83 -7.07 -20.69 -35.30
CA ASP A 83 -6.07 -21.53 -34.63
C ASP A 83 -6.73 -22.63 -33.80
N GLU A 84 -6.08 -23.80 -33.76
CA GLU A 84 -6.43 -24.85 -32.82
C GLU A 84 -6.12 -24.40 -31.38
N PRO A 85 -7.03 -24.64 -30.42
CA PRO A 85 -6.77 -24.29 -29.03
C PRO A 85 -5.59 -25.08 -28.45
N ARG A 86 -4.69 -24.38 -27.75
CA ARG A 86 -3.50 -24.98 -27.16
C ARG A 86 -3.59 -24.98 -25.63
N PRO A 87 -3.56 -26.17 -24.98
CA PRO A 87 -3.50 -26.28 -23.52
C PRO A 87 -2.07 -26.12 -23.03
N VAL A 88 -1.89 -25.37 -21.95
CA VAL A 88 -0.60 -25.04 -21.35
C VAL A 88 -0.71 -25.15 -19.83
N PRO A 89 0.17 -25.91 -19.16
CA PRO A 89 0.15 -26.00 -17.71
C PRO A 89 0.59 -24.68 -17.06
N GLY A 90 -0.11 -24.27 -16.01
CA GLY A 90 0.15 -23.04 -15.26
C GLY A 90 0.06 -23.25 -13.75
N ARG A 91 0.88 -22.49 -13.01
CA ARG A 91 0.93 -22.47 -11.55
C ARG A 91 0.35 -21.16 -11.03
N VAL A 92 -0.53 -21.24 -10.04
CA VAL A 92 -1.04 -20.05 -9.33
C VAL A 92 0.12 -19.45 -8.54
N ALA A 93 0.56 -18.27 -8.95
CA ALA A 93 1.70 -17.59 -8.34
C ALA A 93 1.27 -16.67 -7.19
N ALA A 94 0.07 -16.09 -7.28
CA ALA A 94 -0.51 -15.25 -6.23
C ALA A 94 -2.04 -15.24 -6.29
N MET A 95 -2.68 -15.02 -5.13
CA MET A 95 -4.12 -14.80 -4.97
C MET A 95 -4.36 -13.64 -4.00
N LEU A 96 -5.41 -12.85 -4.24
CA LEU A 96 -5.80 -11.71 -3.44
C LEU A 96 -7.26 -11.80 -2.97
N PRO A 97 -7.54 -11.66 -1.67
CA PRO A 97 -6.58 -11.76 -0.57
C PRO A 97 -6.04 -13.20 -0.46
N GLU A 98 -4.84 -13.37 0.11
CA GLU A 98 -4.35 -14.71 0.46
C GLU A 98 -5.23 -15.31 1.56
N GLN A 99 -5.79 -16.49 1.33
CA GLN A 99 -6.59 -17.20 2.31
C GLN A 99 -5.94 -18.51 2.74
N THR A 100 -5.83 -18.70 4.06
CA THR A 100 -5.50 -19.97 4.70
C THR A 100 -6.80 -20.59 5.25
N GLY A 101 -7.46 -21.41 4.44
CA GLY A 101 -8.72 -22.05 4.82
C GLY A 101 -9.60 -22.41 3.63
N ARG A 102 -10.73 -23.07 3.88
CA ARG A 102 -11.72 -23.39 2.84
C ARG A 102 -12.79 -22.28 2.81
N PRO A 103 -12.75 -21.32 1.87
CA PRO A 103 -13.83 -20.37 1.70
C PRO A 103 -15.15 -21.08 1.40
N VAL A 104 -16.26 -20.41 1.69
CA VAL A 104 -17.57 -20.85 1.21
C VAL A 104 -17.53 -20.84 -0.32
N PRO A 105 -17.93 -21.92 -1.02
CA PRO A 105 -17.93 -21.95 -2.47
C PRO A 105 -18.72 -20.76 -3.05
N GLY A 106 -18.08 -20.00 -3.94
CA GLY A 106 -18.70 -18.85 -4.63
C GLY A 106 -18.55 -17.48 -3.94
N SER A 107 -17.88 -17.39 -2.78
CA SER A 107 -17.82 -16.13 -2.00
C SER A 107 -16.40 -15.62 -1.72
N TRP A 108 -15.49 -15.69 -2.70
CA TRP A 108 -14.14 -15.13 -2.49
C TRP A 108 -14.22 -13.62 -2.25
N PRO A 109 -13.61 -13.10 -1.17
CA PRO A 109 -13.68 -11.69 -0.81
C PRO A 109 -12.92 -10.81 -1.81
N ALA A 110 -13.28 -9.53 -1.88
CA ALA A 110 -12.55 -8.57 -2.70
C ALA A 110 -11.06 -8.47 -2.26
N PRO A 111 -10.12 -8.24 -3.19
CA PRO A 111 -10.33 -7.93 -4.61
C PRO A 111 -10.50 -9.17 -5.52
N ASP A 112 -10.45 -10.41 -5.03
CA ASP A 112 -10.70 -11.62 -5.86
C ASP A 112 -9.89 -11.68 -7.16
N LEU A 113 -8.58 -11.47 -7.06
CA LEU A 113 -7.63 -11.52 -8.19
C LEU A 113 -6.63 -12.65 -8.01
N ALA A 114 -6.21 -13.27 -9.11
CA ALA A 114 -5.13 -14.24 -9.12
C ALA A 114 -4.25 -14.12 -10.36
N LEU A 115 -2.96 -14.38 -10.15
CA LEU A 115 -1.96 -14.45 -11.20
C LEU A 115 -1.50 -15.90 -11.39
N VAL A 116 -1.53 -16.36 -12.64
CA VAL A 116 -1.08 -17.68 -13.05
C VAL A 116 0.17 -17.52 -13.91
N ARG A 117 1.25 -18.19 -13.51
CA ARG A 117 2.49 -18.27 -14.29
C ARG A 117 2.48 -19.54 -15.12
N LEU A 118 2.64 -19.41 -16.43
CA LEU A 118 2.74 -20.56 -17.33
C LEU A 118 4.08 -21.27 -17.13
N ARG A 119 4.09 -22.59 -17.29
CA ARG A 119 5.28 -23.43 -17.12
C ARG A 119 6.12 -23.56 -18.40
N GLU A 120 5.62 -23.08 -19.52
CA GLU A 120 6.32 -23.05 -20.81
C GLU A 120 6.06 -21.73 -21.55
N PRO A 121 7.02 -21.26 -22.36
CA PRO A 121 6.87 -20.03 -23.12
C PRO A 121 5.88 -20.20 -24.27
N VAL A 122 4.98 -19.21 -24.43
CA VAL A 122 3.98 -19.22 -25.50
C VAL A 122 3.95 -17.90 -26.27
N GLY A 123 3.74 -17.98 -27.58
CA GLY A 123 3.43 -16.81 -28.39
C GLY A 123 1.96 -16.44 -28.19
N HIS A 124 1.69 -15.26 -27.67
CA HIS A 124 0.35 -14.80 -27.32
C HIS A 124 0.16 -13.31 -27.59
N THR A 125 -1.10 -12.89 -27.76
CA THR A 125 -1.46 -11.47 -27.68
C THR A 125 -1.50 -11.06 -26.21
N CYS A 126 -0.82 -9.98 -25.85
CA CYS A 126 -0.84 -9.41 -24.50
C CYS A 126 -1.77 -8.20 -24.49
N VAL A 127 -2.68 -8.11 -23.51
CA VAL A 127 -3.51 -6.90 -23.35
C VAL A 127 -2.65 -5.73 -22.87
N TYR A 128 -3.07 -4.50 -23.20
CA TYR A 128 -2.51 -3.31 -22.56
C TYR A 128 -3.27 -3.01 -21.26
N VAL A 129 -2.61 -3.21 -20.12
CA VAL A 129 -3.16 -2.90 -18.80
C VAL A 129 -2.83 -1.47 -18.42
N SER A 130 -3.84 -0.72 -17.95
CA SER A 130 -3.68 0.65 -17.52
C SER A 130 -2.69 0.76 -16.34
N GLU A 131 -1.80 1.74 -16.39
CA GLU A 131 -0.91 2.15 -15.29
C GLU A 131 -1.53 3.22 -14.39
N ARG A 132 -2.74 3.69 -14.71
CA ARG A 132 -3.44 4.75 -13.97
C ARG A 132 -3.88 4.27 -12.58
N PRO A 133 -4.04 5.21 -11.63
CA PRO A 133 -4.33 4.86 -10.24
C PRO A 133 -5.80 4.61 -9.93
N ASN A 134 -6.73 4.96 -10.82
CA ASN A 134 -8.14 4.92 -10.54
C ASN A 134 -8.87 4.04 -11.56
N PRO A 135 -9.81 3.18 -11.13
CA PRO A 135 -10.67 2.43 -12.03
C PRO A 135 -11.65 3.29 -12.84
N HIS A 136 -11.58 4.63 -12.80
CA HIS A 136 -12.36 5.52 -13.66
C HIS A 136 -12.31 5.08 -15.12
N PHE A 137 -13.38 4.45 -15.57
CA PHE A 137 -13.64 4.19 -16.99
C PHE A 137 -13.82 5.54 -17.67
N GLY A 138 -13.10 5.78 -18.76
CA GLY A 138 -13.17 7.00 -19.56
C GLY A 138 -14.53 7.28 -20.18
N GLY A 139 -15.53 6.41 -19.94
CA GLY A 139 -16.92 6.58 -20.34
C GLY A 139 -17.90 5.80 -19.45
N THR A 140 -19.18 5.87 -19.81
CA THR A 140 -20.27 5.17 -19.11
C THR A 140 -20.40 3.70 -19.50
N ARG A 141 -19.56 3.23 -20.43
CA ARG A 141 -19.58 1.89 -21.00
C ARG A 141 -18.19 1.27 -20.98
N VAL A 142 -18.18 -0.04 -20.77
CA VAL A 142 -16.99 -0.88 -20.84
C VAL A 142 -17.24 -2.02 -21.79
N PHE A 143 -16.17 -2.53 -22.39
CA PHE A 143 -16.18 -3.77 -23.16
C PHE A 143 -15.66 -4.92 -22.27
N TYR A 144 -16.21 -6.12 -22.43
CA TYR A 144 -15.70 -7.31 -21.76
C TYR A 144 -15.60 -8.48 -22.73
N ALA A 145 -14.71 -9.42 -22.43
CA ALA A 145 -14.62 -10.72 -23.09
C ALA A 145 -14.47 -11.83 -22.05
N GLY A 146 -14.96 -13.03 -22.34
CA GLY A 146 -14.84 -14.18 -21.48
C GLY A 146 -15.35 -15.45 -22.14
N TRP A 147 -15.05 -16.60 -21.57
CA TRP A 147 -15.56 -17.89 -22.01
C TRP A 147 -16.75 -18.32 -21.16
N THR A 148 -17.66 -19.05 -21.78
CA THR A 148 -18.82 -19.63 -21.10
C THR A 148 -19.18 -20.97 -21.73
N ALA A 149 -19.97 -21.79 -21.03
CA ALA A 149 -20.41 -23.10 -21.48
C ALA A 149 -21.94 -23.23 -21.53
N PRO A 150 -22.67 -22.34 -22.23
CA PRO A 150 -24.12 -22.44 -22.32
C PRO A 150 -24.51 -23.77 -22.95
N ARG A 151 -25.42 -24.50 -22.30
CA ARG A 151 -25.87 -25.84 -22.74
C ARG A 151 -24.73 -26.84 -22.98
N GLY A 152 -23.61 -26.68 -22.27
CA GLY A 152 -22.48 -27.61 -22.35
C GLY A 152 -21.58 -27.44 -23.57
N ARG A 153 -21.61 -26.28 -24.26
CA ARG A 153 -20.67 -25.98 -25.35
C ARG A 153 -19.79 -24.78 -24.99
N LEU A 154 -18.48 -24.98 -24.98
CA LEU A 154 -17.52 -23.91 -24.75
C LEU A 154 -17.55 -22.90 -25.91
N GLN A 155 -17.73 -21.63 -25.57
CA GLN A 155 -17.70 -20.53 -26.52
C GLN A 155 -17.21 -19.24 -25.86
N ILE A 156 -16.52 -18.41 -26.63
CA ILE A 156 -16.16 -17.06 -26.22
C ILE A 156 -17.40 -16.16 -26.36
N LEU A 157 -17.59 -15.27 -25.39
CA LEU A 157 -18.62 -14.27 -25.32
C LEU A 157 -17.97 -12.92 -25.06
N ASP A 158 -18.47 -11.91 -25.74
CA ASP A 158 -18.07 -10.53 -25.53
C ASP A 158 -19.28 -9.60 -25.61
N GLY A 159 -19.14 -8.40 -25.07
CA GLY A 159 -20.19 -7.41 -25.14
C GLY A 159 -19.85 -6.12 -24.41
N SER A 160 -20.82 -5.21 -24.35
CA SER A 160 -20.70 -3.98 -23.55
C SER A 160 -21.52 -4.05 -22.28
N LEU A 161 -21.00 -3.44 -21.22
CA LEU A 161 -21.70 -3.22 -19.95
C LEU A 161 -21.70 -1.72 -19.63
N THR A 162 -22.73 -1.26 -18.92
CA THR A 162 -22.77 0.11 -18.40
C THR A 162 -22.15 0.16 -17.00
N VAL A 163 -21.44 1.25 -16.69
CA VAL A 163 -20.92 1.50 -15.34
C VAL A 163 -22.02 2.13 -14.50
N GLN A 164 -22.37 1.52 -13.37
CA GLN A 164 -23.48 1.92 -12.49
C GLN A 164 -23.04 2.51 -11.15
N GLY A 165 -21.73 2.73 -10.96
CA GLY A 165 -21.14 3.29 -9.74
C GLY A 165 -20.17 2.31 -9.07
N THR A 166 -19.94 2.53 -7.78
CA THR A 166 -18.94 1.82 -6.98
C THR A 166 -19.57 1.19 -5.74
N ILE A 167 -19.13 0.00 -5.37
CA ILE A 167 -19.49 -0.72 -4.15
C ILE A 167 -18.31 -0.64 -3.18
N SER A 168 -18.58 -0.40 -1.90
CA SER A 168 -17.57 -0.29 -0.85
C SER A 168 -16.49 0.73 -1.20
N ALA A 169 -16.92 1.90 -1.72
CA ALA A 169 -16.03 3.01 -2.07
C ALA A 169 -15.13 3.38 -0.88
N TRP A 170 -13.87 3.73 -1.17
CA TRP A 170 -12.87 4.14 -0.16
C TRP A 170 -12.51 3.03 0.84
N SER A 171 -12.73 1.77 0.48
CA SER A 171 -12.34 0.61 1.29
C SER A 171 -11.38 -0.32 0.53
N PRO A 172 -10.68 -1.25 1.21
CA PRO A 172 -9.93 -2.32 0.54
C PRO A 172 -10.78 -3.24 -0.33
N GLU A 173 -12.10 -3.20 -0.19
CA GLU A 173 -13.06 -4.06 -0.90
C GLU A 173 -13.75 -3.37 -2.09
N GLU A 174 -13.32 -2.15 -2.44
CA GLU A 174 -13.90 -1.37 -3.54
C GLU A 174 -13.98 -2.17 -4.86
N GLN A 175 -15.16 -2.14 -5.48
CA GLN A 175 -15.42 -2.73 -6.79
C GLN A 175 -16.34 -1.83 -7.59
N VAL A 176 -16.21 -1.88 -8.92
CA VAL A 176 -17.09 -1.17 -9.82
C VAL A 176 -18.34 -2.03 -10.05
N ARG A 177 -19.51 -1.40 -9.94
CA ARG A 177 -20.78 -2.03 -10.29
C ARG A 177 -21.05 -1.89 -11.79
N LEU A 178 -21.29 -3.01 -12.46
CA LEU A 178 -21.65 -3.07 -13.87
C LEU A 178 -23.16 -3.31 -14.05
N GLY A 179 -23.67 -2.95 -15.24
CA GLY A 179 -25.07 -3.01 -15.64
C GLY A 179 -25.75 -4.36 -15.40
N GLN A 180 -27.09 -4.36 -15.36
CA GLN A 180 -27.95 -5.50 -15.00
C GLN A 180 -28.04 -6.62 -16.06
N ASN A 181 -27.08 -6.72 -16.97
CA ASN A 181 -27.07 -7.79 -17.97
C ASN A 181 -26.84 -9.14 -17.28
N ASP A 182 -27.53 -10.19 -17.75
CA ASP A 182 -27.29 -11.55 -17.29
C ASP A 182 -25.93 -12.02 -17.80
N LEU A 183 -24.94 -12.03 -16.90
CA LEU A 183 -23.60 -12.55 -17.17
C LEU A 183 -23.59 -14.07 -16.92
N PRO A 184 -23.39 -14.89 -17.97
CA PRO A 184 -23.45 -16.33 -17.81
C PRO A 184 -22.25 -16.87 -17.01
N SER A 185 -22.43 -18.03 -16.38
CA SER A 185 -21.33 -18.69 -15.67
C SER A 185 -20.12 -18.93 -16.59
N GLY A 186 -18.93 -18.73 -16.03
CA GLY A 186 -17.64 -18.91 -16.71
C GLY A 186 -16.93 -17.62 -17.13
N VAL A 187 -17.66 -16.51 -17.33
CA VAL A 187 -17.05 -15.25 -17.83
C VAL A 187 -16.19 -14.56 -16.77
N SER A 188 -16.32 -14.92 -15.49
CA SER A 188 -15.48 -14.43 -14.40
C SER A 188 -13.99 -14.62 -14.70
N GLY A 189 -13.20 -13.60 -14.41
CA GLY A 189 -11.77 -13.54 -14.70
C GLY A 189 -11.43 -12.94 -16.07
N GLY A 190 -12.43 -12.69 -16.93
CA GLY A 190 -12.23 -12.03 -18.23
C GLY A 190 -11.84 -10.54 -18.11
N PRO A 191 -11.21 -9.95 -19.13
CA PRO A 191 -10.79 -8.54 -19.10
C PRO A 191 -11.99 -7.59 -19.22
N VAL A 192 -11.92 -6.46 -18.51
CA VAL A 192 -12.80 -5.30 -18.67
C VAL A 192 -11.99 -4.15 -19.26
N VAL A 193 -12.42 -3.65 -20.41
CA VAL A 193 -11.70 -2.71 -21.27
C VAL A 193 -12.46 -1.38 -21.33
N ASP A 194 -11.72 -0.29 -21.20
CA ASP A 194 -12.19 1.05 -21.54
C ASP A 194 -12.07 1.25 -23.06
N PRO A 195 -13.19 1.29 -23.81
CA PRO A 195 -13.15 1.40 -25.27
C PRO A 195 -12.65 2.76 -25.75
N VAL A 196 -12.74 3.81 -24.92
CA VAL A 196 -12.26 5.16 -25.27
C VAL A 196 -10.73 5.20 -25.23
N ARG A 197 -10.12 4.49 -24.28
CA ARG A 197 -8.67 4.49 -24.08
C ARG A 197 -7.98 3.29 -24.72
N GLY A 198 -8.73 2.22 -25.03
CA GLY A 198 -8.17 0.95 -25.45
C GLY A 198 -7.29 0.34 -24.35
N GLU A 199 -7.72 0.38 -23.09
CA GLU A 199 -6.93 -0.12 -21.94
C GLU A 199 -7.75 -1.11 -21.13
N VAL A 200 -7.15 -2.21 -20.67
CA VAL A 200 -7.73 -3.05 -19.63
C VAL A 200 -7.62 -2.33 -18.30
N VAL A 201 -8.78 -2.10 -17.68
CA VAL A 201 -8.96 -1.33 -16.45
C VAL A 201 -9.53 -2.17 -15.32
N GLY A 202 -10.02 -3.38 -15.61
CA GLY A 202 -10.47 -4.29 -14.57
C GLY A 202 -10.62 -5.74 -15.01
N VAL A 203 -11.03 -6.57 -14.05
CA VAL A 203 -11.32 -7.99 -14.20
C VAL A 203 -12.77 -8.24 -13.86
N LEU A 204 -13.48 -8.93 -14.76
CA LEU A 204 -14.91 -9.19 -14.65
C LEU A 204 -15.19 -10.22 -13.56
N LYS A 205 -16.17 -9.92 -12.70
CA LYS A 205 -16.73 -10.85 -11.71
C LYS A 205 -18.24 -10.96 -11.94
N SER A 206 -18.70 -12.12 -12.40
CA SER A 206 -20.14 -12.39 -12.46
C SER A 206 -20.68 -12.69 -11.05
N ARG A 207 -21.94 -12.32 -10.79
CA ARG A 207 -22.62 -12.67 -9.54
C ARG A 207 -23.29 -14.04 -9.68
N ALA A 208 -23.13 -14.90 -8.67
CA ALA A 208 -23.68 -16.26 -8.66
C ALA A 208 -25.19 -16.29 -8.33
N ASP A 209 -25.71 -15.28 -7.63
CA ASP A 209 -27.01 -15.34 -6.97
C ASP A 209 -28.09 -14.59 -7.76
N HIS A 210 -28.66 -15.18 -8.82
CA HIS A 210 -29.93 -14.82 -9.50
C HIS A 210 -30.35 -13.33 -9.65
N GLY A 211 -29.42 -12.40 -9.48
CA GLY A 211 -29.61 -10.96 -9.49
C GLY A 211 -28.77 -10.40 -10.62
N GLY A 212 -29.41 -9.61 -11.48
CA GLY A 212 -28.80 -9.11 -12.70
C GLY A 212 -27.48 -8.38 -12.46
N GLY A 213 -26.55 -8.56 -13.40
CA GLY A 213 -25.31 -7.80 -13.51
C GLY A 213 -24.04 -8.45 -12.94
N GLY A 214 -22.96 -7.67 -12.91
CA GLY A 214 -21.64 -8.08 -12.45
C GLY A 214 -20.89 -6.94 -11.76
N THR A 215 -19.73 -7.26 -11.22
CA THR A 215 -18.76 -6.26 -10.76
C THR A 215 -17.48 -6.35 -11.57
N SER A 216 -16.72 -5.27 -11.55
CA SER A 216 -15.34 -5.24 -12.05
C SER A 216 -14.41 -4.88 -10.91
N ILE A 217 -13.35 -5.66 -10.77
CA ILE A 217 -12.25 -5.35 -9.86
C ILE A 217 -11.21 -4.56 -10.63
N GLY A 218 -10.81 -3.40 -10.12
CA GLY A 218 -9.79 -2.58 -10.78
C GLY A 218 -8.42 -3.25 -10.81
N VAL A 219 -7.69 -3.10 -11.91
CA VAL A 219 -6.34 -3.69 -12.08
C VAL A 219 -5.31 -3.05 -11.15
N GLU A 220 -5.54 -1.82 -10.68
CA GLU A 220 -4.70 -1.15 -9.69
C GLU A 220 -4.65 -1.90 -8.36
N ARG A 221 -5.63 -2.76 -8.07
CA ARG A 221 -5.62 -3.64 -6.89
C ARG A 221 -4.47 -4.64 -6.89
N LEU A 222 -3.87 -4.96 -8.05
CA LEU A 222 -2.66 -5.78 -8.10
C LEU A 222 -1.48 -5.15 -7.33
N ARG A 223 -1.50 -3.84 -7.12
CA ARG A 223 -0.49 -3.16 -6.29
C ARG A 223 -0.49 -3.68 -4.86
N THR A 224 -1.57 -4.28 -4.35
CA THR A 224 -1.64 -4.81 -2.97
C THR A 224 -1.08 -6.23 -2.81
N LEU A 225 -0.55 -6.84 -3.88
CA LEU A 225 0.16 -8.12 -3.81
C LEU A 225 1.21 -8.13 -2.70
N ARG A 226 1.37 -9.23 -1.97
CA ARG A 226 2.39 -9.27 -0.93
C ARG A 226 3.79 -9.24 -1.53
N LEU A 227 4.71 -8.57 -0.86
CA LEU A 227 6.14 -8.70 -1.13
C LEU A 227 6.62 -10.00 -0.47
N PRO A 228 7.13 -10.97 -1.22
CA PRO A 228 7.73 -12.16 -0.61
C PRO A 228 9.00 -11.76 0.15
N ALA A 229 9.26 -12.39 1.30
CA ALA A 229 10.43 -12.09 2.13
C ALA A 229 11.77 -12.37 1.40
N ASP A 230 11.82 -13.45 0.60
CA ASP A 230 13.04 -13.93 -0.09
C ASP A 230 12.83 -14.16 -1.60
N GLY A 231 11.85 -13.48 -2.21
CA GLY A 231 11.40 -13.76 -3.56
C GLY A 231 11.38 -12.55 -4.50
N GLU A 232 11.18 -12.83 -5.79
CA GLU A 232 10.94 -11.81 -6.79
C GLU A 232 9.54 -11.18 -6.56
N ASP A 233 9.46 -9.85 -6.55
CA ASP A 233 8.17 -9.16 -6.45
C ASP A 233 7.32 -9.45 -7.70
N VAL A 234 6.31 -10.31 -7.53
CA VAL A 234 5.40 -10.76 -8.61
C VAL A 234 4.77 -9.58 -9.35
N TYR A 235 4.43 -8.49 -8.65
CA TYR A 235 3.89 -7.29 -9.29
C TYR A 235 4.90 -6.69 -10.29
N GLN A 236 6.15 -6.51 -9.84
CA GLN A 236 7.21 -5.94 -10.68
C GLN A 236 7.55 -6.88 -11.83
N SER A 237 7.64 -8.19 -11.58
CA SER A 237 7.90 -9.19 -12.62
C SER A 237 6.87 -9.13 -13.75
N VAL A 238 5.58 -9.09 -13.41
CA VAL A 238 4.49 -9.04 -14.38
C VAL A 238 4.55 -7.73 -15.16
N PHE A 239 4.61 -6.59 -14.47
CA PHE A 239 4.50 -5.31 -15.16
C PHE A 239 5.78 -4.89 -15.90
N HIS A 240 6.96 -5.29 -15.43
CA HIS A 240 8.19 -5.14 -16.22
C HIS A 240 8.16 -6.00 -17.48
N ALA A 241 7.59 -7.20 -17.42
CA ALA A 241 7.42 -8.05 -18.60
C ALA A 241 6.36 -7.49 -19.56
N HIS A 242 5.23 -6.98 -19.04
CA HIS A 242 4.19 -6.30 -19.81
C HIS A 242 4.75 -5.09 -20.58
N ASP A 243 5.43 -4.19 -19.89
CA ASP A 243 5.86 -2.93 -20.49
C ASP A 243 6.97 -3.13 -21.54
N ARG A 244 7.88 -4.07 -21.30
CA ARG A 244 8.86 -4.49 -22.32
C ARG A 244 8.20 -5.15 -23.51
N TYR A 245 7.21 -6.04 -23.30
CA TYR A 245 6.48 -6.67 -24.40
C TYR A 245 5.86 -5.62 -25.35
N HIS A 246 5.17 -4.61 -24.81
CA HIS A 246 4.51 -3.61 -25.65
C HIS A 246 5.50 -2.70 -26.38
N ARG A 247 6.62 -2.34 -25.73
CA ARG A 247 7.72 -1.63 -26.41
C ARG A 247 8.31 -2.46 -27.55
N ASP A 248 8.66 -3.71 -27.28
CA ASP A 248 9.37 -4.57 -28.23
C ASP A 248 8.46 -4.96 -29.40
N ARG A 249 7.16 -5.18 -29.14
CA ARG A 249 6.15 -5.45 -30.18
C ARG A 249 5.97 -4.28 -31.14
N GLN A 250 6.07 -3.04 -30.66
CA GLN A 250 6.02 -1.83 -31.49
C GLN A 250 7.26 -1.66 -32.37
N GLN A 251 8.43 -2.11 -31.90
CA GLN A 251 9.69 -1.95 -32.62
C GLN A 251 9.96 -3.08 -33.61
N SER A 252 9.31 -4.24 -33.46
CA SER A 252 9.48 -5.38 -34.35
C SER A 252 9.00 -5.05 -35.77
N ALA A 253 9.88 -5.29 -36.74
CA ALA A 253 9.56 -5.20 -38.17
C ALA A 253 8.96 -6.50 -38.73
N ASP A 254 8.77 -7.53 -37.89
CA ASP A 254 8.54 -8.92 -38.33
C ASP A 254 7.05 -9.25 -38.58
N SER A 255 6.13 -8.34 -38.24
CA SER A 255 4.68 -8.53 -38.41
C SER A 255 4.03 -7.23 -38.91
N PRO A 256 3.20 -7.28 -39.97
CA PRO A 256 2.43 -6.14 -40.44
C PRO A 256 1.15 -5.90 -39.61
N ASP A 257 0.88 -6.72 -38.59
CA ASP A 257 -0.34 -6.64 -37.80
C ASP A 257 -0.33 -5.39 -36.91
N PRO A 258 -1.46 -4.67 -36.79
CA PRO A 258 -1.54 -3.50 -35.94
C PRO A 258 -1.26 -3.87 -34.48
N THR A 259 -0.42 -3.06 -33.84
CA THR A 259 -0.14 -3.21 -32.42
C THR A 259 -1.20 -2.52 -31.57
N TRP A 260 -1.13 -2.74 -30.25
CA TRP A 260 -2.02 -2.06 -29.32
C TRP A 260 -1.85 -0.53 -29.34
N ALA A 261 -0.62 -0.04 -29.53
CA ALA A 261 -0.35 1.39 -29.59
C ALA A 261 -0.84 2.03 -30.89
N ASP A 262 -0.82 1.30 -32.02
CA ASP A 262 -1.39 1.77 -33.29
C ASP A 262 -2.91 1.98 -33.15
N ILE A 263 -3.61 0.98 -32.60
CA ILE A 263 -5.06 1.06 -32.36
C ILE A 263 -5.41 2.17 -31.37
N GLN A 264 -4.66 2.31 -30.27
CA GLN A 264 -4.85 3.45 -29.35
C GLN A 264 -4.63 4.80 -30.04
N GLY A 265 -3.70 4.87 -31.00
CA GLY A 265 -3.47 6.05 -31.83
C GLY A 265 -4.69 6.42 -32.67
N GLU A 266 -5.32 5.42 -33.29
CA GLU A 266 -6.54 5.58 -34.11
C GLU A 266 -7.77 5.94 -33.28
N LEU A 267 -7.93 5.35 -32.09
CA LEU A 267 -8.99 5.72 -31.11
C LEU A 267 -8.85 7.15 -30.58
N GLY A 268 -7.75 7.85 -30.91
CA GLY A 268 -7.44 9.16 -30.36
C GLY A 268 -7.12 9.11 -28.87
N ALA A 269 -6.77 7.93 -28.34
CA ALA A 269 -6.36 7.74 -26.96
C ALA A 269 -5.04 8.48 -26.72
N ARG A 270 -5.14 9.74 -26.28
CA ARG A 270 -3.99 10.56 -25.89
C ARG A 270 -4.08 10.87 -24.41
N PRO A 271 -3.56 9.99 -23.53
CA PRO A 271 -3.41 10.25 -22.10
C PRO A 271 -2.81 11.64 -21.86
N GLY A 272 -3.54 12.54 -21.19
CA GLY A 272 -3.08 13.91 -20.91
C GLY A 272 -2.60 14.72 -22.12
N ARG A 273 -2.91 14.29 -23.37
CA ARG A 273 -2.46 14.88 -24.64
C ARG A 273 -0.94 15.14 -24.78
N THR A 274 -0.10 14.40 -24.05
CA THR A 274 1.33 14.71 -23.92
C THR A 274 2.24 13.84 -24.79
N LEU A 275 2.20 12.52 -24.60
CA LEU A 275 2.93 11.55 -25.42
C LEU A 275 1.95 10.81 -26.32
N THR A 276 2.40 10.39 -27.50
CA THR A 276 1.66 9.42 -28.31
C THR A 276 1.63 8.05 -27.62
N PRO A 277 0.66 7.16 -27.92
CA PRO A 277 0.66 5.79 -27.40
C PRO A 277 1.99 5.05 -27.59
N GLN A 278 2.62 5.22 -28.76
CA GLN A 278 3.95 4.69 -29.05
C GLN A 278 5.02 5.24 -28.08
N GLN A 279 5.11 6.56 -27.91
CA GLN A 279 6.08 7.19 -27.02
C GLN A 279 5.86 6.80 -25.55
N ARG A 280 4.60 6.60 -25.13
CA ARG A 280 4.24 6.12 -23.81
C ARG A 280 4.70 4.66 -23.61
N GLY A 281 4.44 3.79 -24.58
CA GLY A 281 4.91 2.40 -24.55
C GLY A 281 6.44 2.29 -24.50
N GLU A 282 7.14 3.14 -25.26
CA GLU A 282 8.60 3.24 -25.22
C GLU A 282 9.11 3.65 -23.82
N LEU A 283 8.57 4.72 -23.25
CA LEU A 283 8.95 5.18 -21.91
C LEU A 283 8.67 4.11 -20.85
N LEU A 284 7.49 3.48 -20.85
CA LEU A 284 7.16 2.40 -19.92
C LEU A 284 8.14 1.23 -20.04
N GLY A 285 8.50 0.82 -21.25
CA GLY A 285 9.50 -0.23 -21.46
C GLY A 285 10.89 0.17 -20.94
N LEU A 286 11.31 1.42 -21.13
CA LEU A 286 12.57 1.94 -20.57
C LEU A 286 12.57 1.97 -19.04
N LEU A 287 11.43 2.33 -18.43
CA LEU A 287 11.25 2.28 -16.97
C LEU A 287 11.29 0.84 -16.45
N ALA A 288 10.78 -0.13 -17.21
CA ALA A 288 10.80 -1.56 -16.88
C ALA A 288 12.19 -2.22 -16.98
N ASP A 289 13.13 -1.61 -17.71
CA ASP A 289 14.53 -2.07 -17.75
C ASP A 289 15.33 -1.61 -16.51
N LEU A 290 14.81 -0.65 -15.74
CA LEU A 290 15.40 -0.24 -14.48
C LEU A 290 14.97 -1.20 -13.35
N PRO A 291 15.80 -1.37 -12.31
CA PRO A 291 15.35 -1.97 -11.07
C PRO A 291 14.12 -1.22 -10.52
N PRO A 292 13.19 -1.90 -9.83
CA PRO A 292 12.05 -1.24 -9.21
C PRO A 292 12.50 -0.19 -8.17
N PRO A 293 11.62 0.76 -7.78
CA PRO A 293 11.91 1.66 -6.66
C PRO A 293 12.30 0.87 -5.40
N VAL A 294 13.28 1.38 -4.64
CA VAL A 294 13.74 0.75 -3.39
C VAL A 294 12.66 0.71 -2.31
N SER A 295 11.70 1.64 -2.36
CA SER A 295 10.55 1.73 -1.50
C SER A 295 9.42 2.53 -2.18
N THR A 296 8.17 2.31 -1.76
CA THR A 296 7.06 3.17 -2.17
C THR A 296 7.28 4.60 -1.67
N ARG A 297 7.87 4.79 -0.48
CA ARG A 297 8.23 6.10 0.04
C ARG A 297 9.16 6.86 -0.90
N GLY A 298 10.24 6.23 -1.37
CA GLY A 298 11.18 6.83 -2.31
C GLY A 298 10.51 7.23 -3.64
N LEU A 299 9.60 6.41 -4.16
CA LEU A 299 8.80 6.79 -5.35
C LEU A 299 7.88 8.00 -5.08
N LEU A 300 7.22 8.03 -3.92
CA LEU A 300 6.39 9.18 -3.53
C LEU A 300 7.23 10.45 -3.36
N ASP A 301 8.47 10.36 -2.88
CA ASP A 301 9.37 11.49 -2.74
C ASP A 301 9.85 12.02 -4.10
N VAL A 302 10.11 11.14 -5.07
CA VAL A 302 10.32 11.54 -6.48
C VAL A 302 9.12 12.32 -7.01
N LEU A 303 7.89 11.85 -6.77
CA LEU A 303 6.68 12.53 -7.22
C LEU A 303 6.43 13.87 -6.51
N ARG A 304 6.68 13.95 -5.20
CA ARG A 304 6.53 15.19 -4.41
C ARG A 304 7.58 16.24 -4.77
N ALA A 305 8.73 15.84 -5.29
CA ALA A 305 9.78 16.74 -5.75
C ALA A 305 9.45 17.39 -7.11
N LEU A 306 8.39 16.95 -7.79
CA LEU A 306 8.01 17.50 -9.09
C LEU A 306 7.40 18.91 -8.96
N PRO A 307 7.75 19.82 -9.87
CA PRO A 307 7.24 21.19 -9.84
C PRO A 307 5.73 21.23 -10.10
N ASP A 308 5.01 22.00 -9.29
CA ASP A 308 3.56 22.24 -9.40
C ASP A 308 2.67 20.98 -9.41
N PHE A 309 3.22 19.83 -8.99
CA PHE A 309 2.48 18.58 -8.91
C PHE A 309 2.10 18.26 -7.46
N ARG A 310 0.80 18.07 -7.22
CA ARG A 310 0.29 17.62 -5.93
C ARG A 310 -0.03 16.15 -6.01
N VAL A 311 0.73 15.34 -5.28
CA VAL A 311 0.49 13.91 -5.16
C VAL A 311 -0.82 13.69 -4.40
N PRO A 312 -1.85 13.08 -5.02
CA PRO A 312 -3.09 12.75 -4.31
C PRO A 312 -2.84 11.67 -3.25
N SER A 313 -3.74 11.59 -2.25
CA SER A 313 -3.76 10.44 -1.34
C SER A 313 -4.35 9.25 -2.08
N LEU A 314 -3.55 8.19 -2.26
CA LEU A 314 -3.89 7.08 -3.13
C LEU A 314 -3.94 5.78 -2.35
N VAL A 315 -4.97 5.02 -2.67
CA VAL A 315 -5.22 3.72 -2.09
C VAL A 315 -5.72 2.80 -3.21
N PRO A 316 -4.92 1.83 -3.67
CA PRO A 316 -3.55 1.50 -3.24
C PRO A 316 -2.48 2.51 -3.74
N ALA A 317 -1.42 2.70 -2.96
CA ALA A 317 -0.25 3.50 -3.34
C ALA A 317 0.46 2.96 -4.60
N PRO A 318 1.17 3.84 -5.35
CA PRO A 318 2.00 3.41 -6.47
C PRO A 318 3.13 2.48 -6.00
N ARG A 319 3.51 1.51 -6.85
CA ARG A 319 4.49 0.47 -6.52
C ARG A 319 5.66 0.40 -7.50
N GLY A 320 5.42 0.58 -8.79
CA GLY A 320 6.44 0.61 -9.83
C GLY A 320 6.58 1.99 -10.47
N TRP A 321 7.66 2.21 -11.22
CA TRP A 321 7.87 3.45 -11.99
C TRP A 321 6.71 3.75 -12.95
N ARG A 322 6.08 2.70 -13.52
CA ARG A 322 4.87 2.84 -14.34
C ARG A 322 3.73 3.57 -13.62
N ASP A 323 3.58 3.33 -12.32
CA ASP A 323 2.46 3.89 -11.54
C ASP A 323 2.67 5.38 -11.30
N GLY A 324 3.93 5.80 -11.13
CA GLY A 324 4.28 7.21 -11.07
C GLY A 324 3.94 7.93 -12.38
N LEU A 325 4.24 7.32 -13.53
CA LEU A 325 3.85 7.88 -14.83
C LEU A 325 2.32 7.94 -14.99
N GLY A 326 1.60 6.88 -14.58
CA GLY A 326 0.14 6.85 -14.59
C GLY A 326 -0.51 7.95 -13.78
N LEU A 327 0.11 8.32 -12.65
CA LEU A 327 -0.34 9.42 -11.82
C LEU A 327 -0.22 10.78 -12.51
N LEU A 328 0.86 11.00 -13.24
CA LEU A 328 1.01 12.22 -14.04
C LEU A 328 -0.07 12.28 -15.11
N TYR A 329 -0.36 11.18 -15.79
CA TYR A 329 -1.40 11.17 -16.83
C TYR A 329 -2.82 11.39 -16.32
N GLU A 330 -3.09 11.01 -15.08
CA GLU A 330 -4.40 11.19 -14.47
C GLU A 330 -4.58 12.60 -13.88
N HIS A 331 -3.52 13.18 -13.31
CA HIS A 331 -3.63 14.39 -12.49
C HIS A 331 -2.85 15.61 -13.00
N ALA A 332 -1.96 15.47 -13.98
CA ALA A 332 -1.26 16.61 -14.54
C ALA A 332 -2.22 17.52 -15.31
N ARG A 333 -2.06 18.83 -15.14
CA ARG A 333 -2.71 19.83 -15.99
C ARG A 333 -2.19 19.71 -17.42
N GLN A 334 -3.04 19.99 -18.41
CA GLN A 334 -2.67 19.86 -19.83
C GLN A 334 -1.49 20.78 -20.21
N ASP A 335 -1.38 21.94 -19.57
CA ASP A 335 -0.25 22.84 -19.76
C ASP A 335 1.00 22.33 -19.03
N GLY A 336 2.09 22.12 -19.76
CA GLY A 336 3.39 21.73 -19.18
C GLY A 336 3.55 20.24 -18.85
N ALA A 337 2.56 19.39 -19.15
CA ALA A 337 2.60 17.96 -18.85
C ALA A 337 3.82 17.23 -19.43
N LEU A 338 4.32 17.62 -20.62
CA LEU A 338 5.56 17.04 -21.16
C LEU A 338 6.78 17.34 -20.29
N LYS A 339 6.91 18.58 -19.81
CA LYS A 339 7.99 18.96 -18.89
C LYS A 339 7.90 18.14 -17.60
N LEU A 340 6.68 17.96 -17.08
CA LEU A 340 6.46 17.16 -15.89
C LEU A 340 6.88 15.68 -16.07
N VAL A 341 6.58 15.07 -17.22
CA VAL A 341 7.03 13.70 -17.55
C VAL A 341 8.55 13.62 -17.66
N LEU A 342 9.21 14.62 -18.25
CA LEU A 342 10.67 14.68 -18.35
C LEU A 342 11.32 14.91 -16.98
N ASP A 343 10.75 15.78 -16.15
CA ASP A 343 11.18 16.00 -14.77
C ASP A 343 11.02 14.74 -13.91
N TYR A 344 9.95 13.97 -14.14
CA TYR A 344 9.76 12.65 -13.53
C TYR A 344 10.82 11.66 -13.98
N ALA A 345 11.10 11.54 -15.27
CA ALA A 345 12.18 10.68 -15.76
C ALA A 345 13.55 11.07 -15.18
N MET A 346 13.81 12.38 -14.99
CA MET A 346 15.00 12.85 -14.30
C MET A 346 15.03 12.50 -12.81
N GLY A 347 13.88 12.56 -12.13
CA GLY A 347 13.72 12.09 -10.76
C GLY A 347 13.95 10.59 -10.64
N VAL A 348 13.43 9.80 -11.59
CA VAL A 348 13.72 8.38 -11.71
C VAL A 348 15.21 8.18 -11.92
N LEU A 349 15.91 8.92 -12.79
CA LEU A 349 17.38 8.81 -12.94
C LEU A 349 18.17 9.18 -11.68
N ALA A 350 17.61 10.04 -10.82
CA ALA A 350 18.23 10.46 -9.56
C ALA A 350 18.01 9.50 -8.39
N ALA A 351 17.01 8.62 -8.49
CA ALA A 351 16.63 7.71 -7.41
C ALA A 351 17.74 6.72 -7.06
N GLU A 352 17.92 6.45 -5.77
CA GLU A 352 18.88 5.46 -5.29
C GLU A 352 18.53 4.06 -5.81
N ARG A 353 19.56 3.28 -6.17
CA ARG A 353 19.39 1.89 -6.59
C ARG A 353 20.67 1.07 -6.40
N PRO A 354 20.56 -0.26 -6.30
CA PRO A 354 21.73 -1.14 -6.32
C PRO A 354 22.52 -0.98 -7.63
N PRO A 355 23.86 -0.87 -7.58
CA PRO A 355 24.67 -0.75 -8.78
C PRO A 355 24.67 -2.08 -9.55
N ALA A 356 24.25 -2.03 -10.82
CA ALA A 356 24.31 -3.16 -11.74
C ALA A 356 24.65 -2.67 -13.17
N PRO A 357 25.45 -3.43 -13.96
CA PRO A 357 25.77 -3.04 -15.33
C PRO A 357 24.52 -2.84 -16.23
N SER A 358 23.50 -3.67 -16.04
CA SER A 358 22.20 -3.53 -16.72
C SER A 358 21.47 -2.24 -16.34
N ALA A 359 21.48 -1.89 -15.05
CA ALA A 359 20.88 -0.63 -14.57
C ALA A 359 21.58 0.60 -15.18
N LEU A 360 22.91 0.60 -15.27
CA LEU A 360 23.67 1.68 -15.93
C LEU A 360 23.37 1.78 -17.43
N ALA A 361 23.13 0.66 -18.11
CA ALA A 361 22.71 0.66 -19.50
C ALA A 361 21.30 1.24 -19.66
N ALA A 362 20.35 0.81 -18.82
CA ALA A 362 18.98 1.32 -18.80
C ALA A 362 18.93 2.83 -18.49
N GLU A 363 19.75 3.32 -17.55
CA GLU A 363 19.87 4.75 -17.26
C GLU A 363 20.35 5.57 -18.45
N ARG A 364 21.32 5.05 -19.21
CA ARG A 364 21.81 5.72 -20.43
C ARG A 364 20.72 5.76 -21.49
N ALA A 365 19.97 4.67 -21.67
CA ALA A 365 18.86 4.62 -22.61
C ALA A 365 17.73 5.59 -22.22
N LEU A 366 17.35 5.64 -20.93
CA LEU A 366 16.36 6.60 -20.44
C LEU A 366 16.82 8.06 -20.62
N TRP A 367 18.10 8.35 -20.34
CA TRP A 367 18.66 9.67 -20.61
C TRP A 367 18.64 10.04 -22.09
N GLU A 368 18.97 9.09 -22.98
CA GLU A 368 18.89 9.32 -24.43
C GLU A 368 17.46 9.71 -24.85
N TRP A 369 16.48 8.96 -24.35
CA TRP A 369 15.08 9.24 -24.58
C TRP A 369 14.67 10.63 -24.06
N VAL A 370 15.08 11.00 -22.84
CA VAL A 370 14.81 12.34 -22.29
C VAL A 370 15.38 13.44 -23.20
N ARG A 371 16.63 13.28 -23.68
CA ARG A 371 17.24 14.25 -24.59
C ARG A 371 16.50 14.35 -25.91
N HIS A 372 16.12 13.21 -26.49
CA HIS A 372 15.41 13.16 -27.77
C HIS A 372 14.02 13.81 -27.66
N THR A 373 13.22 13.41 -26.67
CA THR A 373 11.87 13.93 -26.45
C THR A 373 11.87 15.43 -26.12
N ALA A 374 12.93 15.94 -25.48
CA ALA A 374 13.07 17.37 -25.17
C ALA A 374 13.46 18.26 -26.38
N THR A 375 13.73 17.70 -27.57
CA THR A 375 14.25 18.45 -28.73
C THR A 375 13.34 19.63 -29.11
N GLY A 376 12.02 19.48 -29.00
CA GLY A 376 11.04 20.52 -29.34
C GLY A 376 10.80 21.59 -28.26
N LEU A 377 11.43 21.49 -27.08
CA LEU A 377 11.23 22.42 -25.96
C LEU A 377 12.13 23.66 -26.05
N ASP A 378 12.05 24.58 -25.08
CA ASP A 378 12.92 25.75 -25.03
C ASP A 378 14.37 25.36 -24.67
N SER A 379 15.34 26.14 -25.17
CA SER A 379 16.78 25.86 -24.97
C SER A 379 17.20 25.96 -23.50
N GLY A 380 16.57 26.83 -22.71
CA GLY A 380 16.83 26.97 -21.28
C GLY A 380 16.47 25.70 -20.51
N TYR A 381 15.29 25.13 -20.78
CA TYR A 381 14.85 23.89 -20.19
C TYR A 381 15.75 22.70 -20.58
N ARG A 382 16.13 22.58 -21.86
CA ARG A 382 17.09 21.56 -22.30
C ARG A 382 18.44 21.69 -21.59
N HIS A 383 18.93 22.92 -21.41
CA HIS A 383 20.17 23.16 -20.69
C HIS A 383 20.05 22.76 -19.21
N ALA A 384 18.93 23.07 -18.56
CA ALA A 384 18.65 22.67 -17.18
C ALA A 384 18.64 21.14 -17.01
N LEU A 385 18.04 20.39 -17.94
CA LEU A 385 18.07 18.92 -17.93
C LEU A 385 19.51 18.37 -18.01
N ALA A 386 20.34 18.95 -18.89
CA ALA A 386 21.75 18.56 -19.04
C ALA A 386 22.59 18.89 -17.80
N GLN A 387 22.35 20.04 -17.15
CA GLN A 387 22.99 20.40 -15.89
C GLN A 387 22.65 19.40 -14.78
N ARG A 388 21.35 19.10 -14.59
CA ARG A 388 20.90 18.08 -13.63
C ARG A 388 21.56 16.73 -13.88
N ARG A 389 21.64 16.28 -15.15
CA ARG A 389 22.34 15.03 -15.49
C ARG A 389 23.81 15.06 -15.09
N THR A 390 24.50 16.19 -15.29
CA THR A 390 25.91 16.36 -14.92
C THR A 390 26.08 16.28 -13.41
N GLU A 391 25.21 16.93 -12.64
CA GLU A 391 25.21 16.86 -11.17
C GLU A 391 25.01 15.43 -10.66
N LEU A 392 24.07 14.68 -11.25
CA LEU A 392 23.81 13.28 -10.88
C LEU A 392 25.05 12.40 -11.09
N LEU A 393 25.71 12.54 -12.25
CA LEU A 393 26.94 11.81 -12.55
C LEU A 393 28.07 12.20 -11.58
N GLY A 394 28.19 13.48 -11.24
CA GLY A 394 29.17 13.96 -10.25
C GLY A 394 28.94 13.38 -8.85
N ARG A 395 27.69 13.31 -8.38
CA ARG A 395 27.32 12.68 -7.10
C ARG A 395 27.66 11.19 -7.08
N ALA A 396 27.33 10.47 -8.16
CA ALA A 396 27.65 9.05 -8.28
C ALA A 396 29.16 8.80 -8.24
N GLN A 397 29.96 9.61 -8.93
CA GLN A 397 31.43 9.52 -8.91
C GLN A 397 32.00 9.79 -7.51
N ALA A 398 31.49 10.81 -6.80
CA ALA A 398 31.92 11.13 -5.44
C ALA A 398 31.61 9.99 -4.46
N ALA A 399 30.42 9.38 -4.54
CA ALA A 399 30.03 8.24 -3.70
C ALA A 399 30.94 7.01 -3.94
N HIS A 400 31.27 6.72 -5.21
CA HIS A 400 32.21 5.64 -5.54
C HIS A 400 33.63 5.91 -5.03
N GLY A 401 34.09 7.17 -5.12
CA GLY A 401 35.38 7.58 -4.57
C GLY A 401 35.45 7.37 -3.05
N GLN A 402 34.43 7.81 -2.31
CA GLN A 402 34.36 7.64 -0.85
C GLN A 402 34.29 6.17 -0.43
N ALA A 403 33.53 5.33 -1.13
CA ALA A 403 33.48 3.90 -0.87
C ALA A 403 34.83 3.21 -1.10
N ALA A 404 35.57 3.60 -2.15
CA ALA A 404 36.91 3.08 -2.43
C ALA A 404 37.95 3.47 -1.36
N PHE A 405 37.86 4.69 -0.81
CA PHE A 405 38.71 5.13 0.31
C PHE A 405 38.38 4.42 1.63
N SER A 406 37.13 3.98 1.81
CA SER A 406 36.64 3.30 3.02
C SER A 406 36.92 1.79 3.02
N GLY A 407 37.13 1.18 1.84
CA GLY A 407 37.32 -0.27 1.65
C GLY A 407 38.74 -0.82 1.91
N GLY A 408 39.68 0.02 2.38
CA GLY A 408 41.09 -0.36 2.60
C GLY A 408 41.43 -0.95 3.97
N GLY A 409 40.49 -0.97 4.92
CA GLY A 409 40.71 -1.50 6.28
C GLY A 409 39.89 -2.75 6.56
N ARG A 410 40.50 -3.93 6.49
CA ARG A 410 39.96 -5.12 7.17
C ARG A 410 40.21 -4.93 8.67
N ASP A 411 39.22 -4.39 9.38
CA ASP A 411 39.10 -4.62 10.81
C ASP A 411 37.67 -5.06 11.11
N THR A 412 37.58 -6.19 11.80
CA THR A 412 36.37 -6.74 12.41
C THR A 412 35.91 -5.82 13.51
N ALA A 413 35.19 -4.76 13.15
CA ALA A 413 34.38 -3.99 14.09
C ALA A 413 32.99 -4.61 14.13
N VAL A 414 32.60 -5.10 15.31
CA VAL A 414 31.20 -5.36 15.66
C VAL A 414 30.40 -4.13 15.26
N LEU A 415 29.46 -4.30 14.32
CA LEU A 415 28.52 -3.27 13.90
C LEU A 415 27.66 -2.88 15.11
N GLY A 416 28.09 -1.83 15.83
CA GLY A 416 27.17 -1.08 16.68
C GLY A 416 26.10 -0.43 15.80
N PRO A 417 24.83 -0.39 16.22
CA PRO A 417 23.76 0.19 15.42
C PRO A 417 24.10 1.66 15.11
N GLY A 418 24.18 1.97 13.82
CA GLY A 418 24.45 3.32 13.32
C GLY A 418 23.38 4.29 13.81
N ARG A 419 23.81 5.24 14.62
CA ARG A 419 22.99 6.30 15.22
C ARG A 419 22.51 7.28 14.14
N PRO A 420 21.20 7.55 14.00
CA PRO A 420 20.74 8.62 13.13
C PRO A 420 21.09 9.99 13.73
N PRO A 421 21.48 10.99 12.91
CA PRO A 421 21.82 12.33 13.38
C PRO A 421 20.61 13.05 14.01
N LEU A 422 20.86 13.78 15.10
CA LEU A 422 19.89 14.54 15.91
C LEU A 422 19.31 15.80 15.23
N THR A 423 19.36 15.89 13.90
CA THR A 423 18.65 16.90 13.11
C THR A 423 17.64 16.20 12.22
N ALA A 424 16.69 15.51 12.85
CA ALA A 424 15.70 14.71 12.14
C ALA A 424 14.69 15.62 11.44
N GLN A 425 14.74 15.63 10.12
CA GLN A 425 13.52 15.79 9.32
C GLN A 425 12.44 14.90 9.96
N PRO A 426 11.21 15.39 10.11
CA PRO A 426 10.19 14.65 10.84
C PRO A 426 9.93 13.31 10.17
N GLU A 427 10.30 12.23 10.88
CA GLU A 427 10.20 10.87 10.38
C GLU A 427 8.76 10.57 9.95
N PRO A 428 8.57 9.88 8.81
CA PRO A 428 7.26 9.41 8.40
C PRO A 428 6.68 8.48 9.46
N SER A 429 5.37 8.60 9.68
CA SER A 429 4.67 7.89 10.74
C SER A 429 3.27 7.50 10.31
N VAL A 430 2.78 6.42 10.92
CA VAL A 430 1.42 5.93 10.75
C VAL A 430 0.64 6.24 12.01
N LEU A 431 -0.56 6.78 11.85
CA LEU A 431 -1.48 7.06 12.95
C LEU A 431 -2.71 6.17 12.82
N LEU A 432 -2.92 5.31 13.81
CA LEU A 432 -4.17 4.61 14.05
C LEU A 432 -4.96 5.39 15.09
N VAL A 433 -6.17 5.85 14.74
CA VAL A 433 -7.10 6.45 15.70
C VAL A 433 -8.23 5.47 15.95
N VAL A 434 -8.50 5.20 17.22
CA VAL A 434 -9.66 4.43 17.68
C VAL A 434 -10.55 5.36 18.49
N LEU A 435 -11.84 5.38 18.15
CA LEU A 435 -12.87 6.20 18.79
C LEU A 435 -13.93 5.29 19.40
N ARG A 436 -14.38 5.63 20.62
CA ARG A 436 -15.44 4.90 21.31
C ARG A 436 -16.81 5.24 20.77
N ARG A 437 -17.69 4.24 20.73
CA ARG A 437 -19.14 4.43 20.58
C ARG A 437 -19.79 4.35 21.95
N GLY A 438 -20.33 5.47 22.43
CA GLY A 438 -20.87 5.57 23.80
C GLY A 438 -22.00 4.57 24.11
N TRP A 439 -22.77 4.17 23.10
CA TRP A 439 -23.90 3.23 23.21
C TRP A 439 -23.58 1.78 22.82
N GLU A 440 -22.40 1.52 22.26
CA GLU A 440 -21.93 0.18 21.86
C GLU A 440 -20.48 -0.01 22.37
N PRO A 441 -20.27 -0.30 23.67
CA PRO A 441 -18.94 -0.28 24.28
C PRO A 441 -17.97 -1.34 23.73
N ASP A 442 -18.49 -2.41 23.12
CA ASP A 442 -17.68 -3.47 22.50
C ASP A 442 -17.31 -3.15 21.03
N HIS A 443 -17.73 -1.99 20.51
CA HIS A 443 -17.47 -1.56 19.15
C HIS A 443 -16.79 -0.19 19.11
N CYS A 444 -16.02 0.06 18.05
CA CYS A 444 -15.31 1.30 17.83
C CYS A 444 -15.39 1.74 16.37
N ASP A 445 -15.23 3.04 16.18
CA ASP A 445 -14.89 3.61 14.89
C ASP A 445 -13.37 3.77 14.84
N TRP A 446 -12.78 3.64 13.66
CA TRP A 446 -11.33 3.70 13.50
C TRP A 446 -10.93 4.42 12.22
N SER A 447 -9.72 4.98 12.21
CA SER A 447 -9.10 5.50 10.99
C SER A 447 -7.60 5.23 11.00
N VAL A 448 -7.04 5.07 9.80
CA VAL A 448 -5.60 4.94 9.56
C VAL A 448 -5.16 6.08 8.65
N SER A 449 -4.15 6.82 9.10
CA SER A 449 -3.58 7.97 8.40
C SER A 449 -2.06 7.85 8.31
N VAL A 450 -1.47 8.49 7.31
CA VAL A 450 -0.02 8.65 7.16
C VAL A 450 0.35 10.12 7.35
N GLY A 451 1.44 10.39 8.08
CA GLY A 451 1.91 11.75 8.34
C GLY A 451 3.43 11.82 8.34
N GLY A 452 3.96 13.02 8.12
CA GLY A 452 5.40 13.28 8.14
C GLY A 452 5.67 14.76 8.42
N GLY A 453 5.72 15.14 9.69
CA GLY A 453 5.83 16.54 10.05
C GLY A 453 5.20 16.89 11.39
N PRO A 454 5.79 17.79 12.21
CA PRO A 454 5.00 18.51 13.20
C PRO A 454 3.96 19.43 12.54
N ASP A 455 4.21 19.88 11.31
CA ASP A 455 3.38 20.88 10.61
C ASP A 455 2.51 20.30 9.48
N GLN A 456 2.52 18.98 9.28
CA GLN A 456 1.72 18.32 8.24
C GLN A 456 0.55 17.56 8.86
N GLU A 457 -0.66 17.96 8.52
CA GLU A 457 -1.86 17.20 8.89
C GLU A 457 -1.79 15.79 8.30
N PRO A 458 -2.01 14.73 9.11
CA PRO A 458 -1.90 13.38 8.63
C PRO A 458 -2.99 13.09 7.58
N ALA A 459 -2.57 12.62 6.41
CA ALA A 459 -3.47 12.24 5.33
C ALA A 459 -4.18 10.93 5.69
N ARG A 460 -5.51 10.99 5.87
CA ARG A 460 -6.34 9.82 6.14
C ARG A 460 -6.40 8.92 4.90
N LEU A 461 -6.08 7.64 5.08
CA LEU A 461 -6.12 6.63 4.01
C LEU A 461 -7.39 5.79 4.08
N TYR A 462 -7.77 5.36 5.28
CA TYR A 462 -8.92 4.50 5.51
C TYR A 462 -9.65 4.92 6.78
N GLU A 463 -10.95 4.63 6.79
CA GLU A 463 -11.78 4.68 7.98
C GLU A 463 -12.77 3.51 7.97
N GLY A 464 -13.24 3.15 9.15
CA GLY A 464 -14.27 2.14 9.32
C GLY A 464 -15.09 2.45 10.56
N GLU A 465 -16.37 2.10 10.48
CA GLU A 465 -17.31 2.29 11.58
C GLU A 465 -17.71 0.95 12.18
N ARG A 466 -18.07 0.99 13.47
CA ARG A 466 -18.72 -0.11 14.17
C ARG A 466 -17.96 -1.44 14.05
N ALA A 467 -16.62 -1.39 14.09
CA ALA A 467 -15.80 -2.59 14.15
C ALA A 467 -15.80 -3.14 15.58
N PRO A 468 -15.83 -4.48 15.78
CA PRO A 468 -15.69 -5.06 17.10
C PRO A 468 -14.29 -4.77 17.64
N LEU A 469 -14.20 -4.32 18.90
CA LEU A 469 -12.92 -4.11 19.57
C LEU A 469 -12.15 -5.43 19.69
N ASP A 470 -12.87 -6.51 20.00
CA ASP A 470 -12.34 -7.86 19.91
C ASP A 470 -12.25 -8.27 18.42
N GLY A 471 -11.03 -8.43 17.91
CA GLY A 471 -10.79 -8.65 16.48
C GLY A 471 -10.54 -7.39 15.66
N LEU A 472 -10.39 -6.21 16.28
CA LEU A 472 -10.02 -4.97 15.59
C LEU A 472 -8.73 -5.14 14.76
N ALA A 473 -7.74 -5.88 15.27
CA ALA A 473 -6.49 -6.17 14.59
C ALA A 473 -6.69 -6.74 13.17
N GLY A 474 -7.69 -7.61 12.98
CA GLY A 474 -8.02 -8.18 11.67
C GLY A 474 -8.61 -7.15 10.71
N HIS A 475 -9.44 -6.23 11.21
CA HIS A 475 -10.06 -5.17 10.41
C HIS A 475 -9.06 -4.12 9.94
N VAL A 476 -8.07 -3.79 10.78
CA VAL A 476 -7.06 -2.75 10.46
C VAL A 476 -5.78 -3.31 9.85
N ALA A 477 -5.62 -4.64 9.73
CA ALA A 477 -4.39 -5.26 9.22
C ALA A 477 -4.01 -4.79 7.80
N ALA A 478 -4.93 -4.86 6.84
CA ALA A 478 -4.69 -4.42 5.47
C ALA A 478 -4.52 -2.88 5.36
N PRO A 479 -5.36 -2.05 6.01
CA PRO A 479 -5.13 -0.61 6.11
C PRO A 479 -3.76 -0.22 6.68
N LEU A 480 -3.32 -0.87 7.76
CA LEU A 480 -2.00 -0.63 8.37
C LEU A 480 -0.86 -1.07 7.44
N ALA A 481 -0.97 -2.25 6.81
CA ALA A 481 0.04 -2.71 5.86
C ALA A 481 0.22 -1.73 4.68
N GLU A 482 -0.87 -1.17 4.17
CA GLU A 482 -0.83 -0.12 3.14
C GLU A 482 -0.15 1.16 3.65
N ALA A 483 -0.52 1.62 4.85
CA ALA A 483 0.05 2.84 5.45
C ALA A 483 1.56 2.69 5.70
N PHE A 484 1.98 1.54 6.22
CA PHE A 484 3.39 1.23 6.43
C PHE A 484 4.16 1.18 5.13
N ARG A 485 3.61 0.58 4.07
CA ARG A 485 4.27 0.61 2.76
C ARG A 485 4.53 2.03 2.26
N GLN A 486 3.63 3.00 2.53
CA GLN A 486 3.83 4.39 2.12
C GLN A 486 4.91 5.15 2.93
N CYS A 487 5.27 4.63 4.11
CA CYS A 487 6.14 5.31 5.07
C CYS A 487 7.50 4.61 5.27
N ASP A 488 7.55 3.29 5.18
CA ASP A 488 8.72 2.47 5.47
C ASP A 488 9.81 2.70 4.40
N GLU A 489 11.06 2.80 4.87
CA GLU A 489 12.27 2.76 4.05
C GLU A 489 13.10 1.53 4.43
N PRO A 490 13.98 1.01 3.55
CA PRO A 490 14.85 -0.12 3.87
C PRO A 490 15.65 0.11 5.15
N GLY A 491 15.47 -0.77 6.13
CA GLY A 491 16.13 -0.68 7.45
C GLY A 491 15.61 0.43 8.37
N ARG A 492 14.53 1.13 7.99
CA ARG A 492 13.94 2.24 8.75
C ARG A 492 12.41 2.13 8.76
N PRO A 493 11.85 1.27 9.63
CA PRO A 493 10.40 1.12 9.74
C PRO A 493 9.76 2.37 10.34
N ALA A 494 8.61 2.76 9.82
CA ALA A 494 7.85 3.90 10.28
C ALA A 494 7.28 3.65 11.69
N THR A 495 7.27 4.70 12.50
CA THR A 495 6.67 4.65 13.84
C THR A 495 5.15 4.57 13.74
N LEU A 496 4.54 3.65 14.50
CA LEU A 496 3.09 3.57 14.69
C LEU A 496 2.69 4.37 15.93
N TYR A 497 1.86 5.40 15.74
CA TYR A 497 1.10 6.04 16.80
C TYR A 497 -0.29 5.42 16.88
N ALA A 498 -0.63 4.80 18.01
CA ALA A 498 -1.96 4.30 18.31
C ALA A 498 -2.66 5.27 19.28
N ALA A 499 -3.53 6.11 18.76
CA ALA A 499 -4.40 6.98 19.54
C ALA A 499 -5.63 6.18 20.00
N LEU A 500 -5.63 5.80 21.28
CA LEU A 500 -6.62 4.92 21.88
C LEU A 500 -7.46 5.67 22.93
N PRO A 501 -8.74 5.34 23.09
CA PRO A 501 -9.55 5.87 24.17
C PRO A 501 -9.00 5.43 25.53
N HIS A 502 -9.17 6.24 26.58
CA HIS A 502 -8.57 5.99 27.89
C HIS A 502 -8.94 4.62 28.50
N LEU A 503 -10.16 4.13 28.25
CA LEU A 503 -10.62 2.80 28.70
C LEU A 503 -9.97 1.63 27.93
N HIS A 504 -9.33 1.91 26.81
CA HIS A 504 -8.73 0.93 25.90
C HIS A 504 -7.22 1.14 25.71
N LEU A 505 -6.56 1.94 26.56
CA LEU A 505 -5.09 2.11 26.55
C LEU A 505 -4.34 0.79 26.77
N SER A 506 -5.01 -0.25 27.27
CA SER A 506 -4.47 -1.60 27.44
C SER A 506 -4.54 -2.48 26.18
N LEU A 507 -5.09 -2.01 25.05
CA LEU A 507 -5.09 -2.76 23.80
C LEU A 507 -3.64 -3.13 23.42
N PRO A 508 -3.35 -4.41 23.14
CA PRO A 508 -1.98 -4.89 22.91
C PRO A 508 -1.57 -4.66 21.45
N VAL A 509 -1.57 -3.40 21.00
CA VAL A 509 -1.28 -3.04 19.60
C VAL A 509 0.10 -3.54 19.15
N ASP A 510 1.09 -3.52 20.04
CA ASP A 510 2.43 -4.05 19.79
C ASP A 510 2.48 -5.57 19.65
N ASP A 511 1.45 -6.31 20.11
CA ASP A 511 1.35 -7.76 19.93
C ASP A 511 0.58 -8.14 18.64
N TRP A 512 -0.04 -7.17 17.96
CA TRP A 512 -0.80 -7.44 16.73
C TRP A 512 0.13 -7.90 15.62
N ARG A 513 -0.38 -8.80 14.77
CA ARG A 513 0.31 -9.28 13.57
C ARG A 513 -0.53 -8.94 12.36
N LEU A 514 0.08 -8.30 11.36
CA LEU A 514 -0.63 -7.94 10.12
C LEU A 514 -0.85 -9.15 9.21
N THR A 515 -0.03 -10.19 9.39
CA THR A 515 -0.17 -11.48 8.71
C THR A 515 -0.05 -12.62 9.72
N PRO A 516 -0.63 -13.81 9.44
CA PRO A 516 -0.55 -14.94 10.36
C PRO A 516 0.89 -15.35 10.73
N ASP A 517 1.81 -15.31 9.76
CA ASP A 517 3.22 -15.69 9.92
C ASP A 517 4.14 -14.49 10.21
N GLY A 518 3.61 -13.26 10.21
CA GLY A 518 4.36 -12.03 10.41
C GLY A 518 4.78 -11.81 11.85
N LEU A 519 5.71 -10.90 12.09
CA LEU A 519 6.16 -10.56 13.44
C LEU A 519 5.10 -9.69 14.14
N PRO A 520 5.10 -9.66 15.49
CA PRO A 520 4.31 -8.67 16.22
C PRO A 520 4.78 -7.25 15.86
N LEU A 521 3.85 -6.30 15.73
CA LEU A 521 4.16 -4.92 15.36
C LEU A 521 5.25 -4.29 16.24
N GLY A 522 5.26 -4.57 17.54
CA GLY A 522 6.27 -4.03 18.46
C GLY A 522 7.69 -4.54 18.23
N ALA A 523 7.84 -5.69 17.59
CA ALA A 523 9.13 -6.24 17.18
C ALA A 523 9.55 -5.75 15.79
N GLU A 524 8.59 -5.43 14.91
CA GLU A 524 8.87 -4.86 13.59
C GLU A 524 9.19 -3.37 13.60
N ARG A 525 8.57 -2.61 14.52
CA ARG A 525 8.65 -1.15 14.52
C ARG A 525 8.37 -0.53 15.89
N PRO A 526 8.73 0.74 16.10
CA PRO A 526 8.29 1.49 17.28
C PRO A 526 6.76 1.64 17.31
N VAL A 527 6.14 1.24 18.41
CA VAL A 527 4.69 1.37 18.66
C VAL A 527 4.46 2.23 19.89
N LEU A 528 3.78 3.36 19.70
CA LEU A 528 3.57 4.41 20.68
C LEU A 528 2.08 4.64 20.92
N VAL A 529 1.67 4.69 22.18
CA VAL A 529 0.27 4.93 22.55
C VAL A 529 0.03 6.41 22.83
N ARG A 530 -1.14 6.91 22.42
CA ARG A 530 -1.67 8.24 22.77
C ARG A 530 -3.10 8.09 23.28
N CYS A 531 -3.56 9.04 24.09
CA CYS A 531 -4.93 9.06 24.59
C CYS A 531 -5.80 9.92 23.66
N SER A 532 -6.76 9.33 22.94
CA SER A 532 -7.59 10.05 21.96
C SER A 532 -8.66 10.93 22.58
N ASP A 533 -9.13 10.59 23.78
CA ASP A 533 -10.19 11.28 24.52
C ASP A 533 -9.67 11.91 25.82
N ARG A 534 -8.42 12.39 25.82
CA ARG A 534 -7.75 12.99 26.98
C ARG A 534 -8.57 14.14 27.61
N ASP A 535 -9.18 14.97 26.77
CA ASP A 535 -9.97 16.13 27.20
C ASP A 535 -11.32 15.74 27.81
N GLN A 536 -11.71 14.46 27.69
CA GLN A 536 -12.95 13.90 28.21
C GLN A 536 -12.71 13.01 29.44
N LEU A 537 -11.49 13.03 30.01
CA LEU A 537 -11.18 12.24 31.20
C LEU A 537 -12.08 12.67 32.38
N PRO A 538 -12.73 11.72 33.09
CA PRO A 538 -13.58 12.05 34.23
C PRO A 538 -12.80 12.81 35.32
N GLU A 539 -13.40 13.87 35.86
CA GLU A 539 -12.88 14.60 37.01
C GLU A 539 -12.96 13.75 38.30
N GLU A 540 -11.91 13.78 39.12
CA GLU A 540 -11.92 13.09 40.42
C GLU A 540 -12.62 13.89 41.51
N THR A 541 -12.69 15.21 41.34
CA THR A 541 -13.34 16.13 42.26
C THR A 541 -13.65 17.40 41.47
N PRO A 542 -14.87 17.97 41.52
CA PRO A 542 -15.14 19.26 40.91
C PRO A 542 -14.26 20.31 41.63
N ALA A 543 -13.14 20.67 41.01
CA ALA A 543 -12.19 21.59 41.62
C ALA A 543 -12.78 23.00 41.62
N ARG A 544 -12.82 23.64 42.80
CA ARG A 544 -13.22 25.04 42.99
C ARG A 544 -12.27 26.05 42.33
N GLU A 545 -11.13 25.59 41.82
CA GLU A 545 -10.12 26.37 41.12
C GLU A 545 -9.73 25.60 39.85
N ALA A 546 -10.48 25.84 38.77
CA ALA A 546 -10.06 25.42 37.44
C ALA A 546 -8.74 26.16 37.12
N TYR A 547 -7.64 25.41 36.97
CA TYR A 547 -6.36 25.98 36.58
C TYR A 547 -6.44 26.59 35.18
N GLU A 548 -5.73 27.71 35.01
CA GLU A 548 -5.53 28.39 33.72
C GLU A 548 -4.70 27.47 32.79
N ASP A 549 -5.38 26.76 31.88
CA ASP A 549 -4.83 25.98 30.77
C ASP A 549 -4.00 24.70 31.13
N PRO A 550 -4.67 23.53 31.30
CA PRO A 550 -4.02 22.22 31.46
C PRO A 550 -3.02 21.85 30.35
N ASP A 551 -3.20 22.36 29.13
CA ASP A 551 -2.26 22.11 28.04
C ASP A 551 -0.96 22.93 28.20
N ALA A 552 -1.01 24.06 28.90
CA ALA A 552 0.20 24.83 29.21
C ALA A 552 1.13 24.06 30.15
N GLU A 553 0.58 23.41 31.19
CA GLU A 553 1.35 22.55 32.10
C GLU A 553 2.01 21.38 31.33
N ARG A 554 1.24 20.71 30.48
CA ARG A 554 1.72 19.61 29.64
C ARG A 554 2.84 20.06 28.70
N ARG A 555 2.67 21.18 28.00
CA ARG A 555 3.70 21.77 27.12
C ARG A 555 4.96 22.10 27.91
N ASP A 556 4.83 22.63 29.13
CA ASP A 556 5.98 22.96 29.96
C ASP A 556 6.76 21.72 30.42
N ARG A 557 6.07 20.69 30.92
CA ARG A 557 6.68 19.40 31.29
C ARG A 557 7.39 18.77 30.09
N TRP A 558 6.74 18.74 28.93
CA TRP A 558 7.32 18.21 27.70
C TRP A 558 8.61 18.94 27.29
N ARG A 559 8.60 20.28 27.28
CA ARG A 559 9.80 21.09 26.96
C ARG A 559 10.97 20.81 27.90
N ARG A 560 10.70 20.60 29.20
CA ARG A 560 11.72 20.34 30.22
C ARG A 560 12.25 18.90 30.21
N LEU A 561 11.51 17.95 29.64
CA LEU A 561 11.91 16.56 29.50
C LEU A 561 12.95 16.36 28.38
N ARG A 562 12.94 17.21 27.33
CA ARG A 562 13.81 17.05 26.15
C ARG A 562 15.34 17.20 26.38
N PRO A 563 15.84 18.19 27.15
CA PRO A 563 17.26 18.50 27.17
C PRO A 563 18.06 17.79 28.28
N ARG A 564 17.45 16.92 29.09
CA ARG A 564 18.08 16.36 30.31
C ARG A 564 17.88 14.84 30.45
N PRO A 565 18.72 14.15 31.24
CA PRO A 565 18.49 12.76 31.62
C PRO A 565 17.11 12.62 32.27
N ALA A 566 16.37 11.58 31.86
CA ALA A 566 15.09 11.25 32.47
C ALA A 566 15.31 10.36 33.69
N HIS A 567 14.33 10.29 34.58
CA HIS A 567 14.35 9.38 35.74
C HIS A 567 13.06 8.56 35.79
N ALA A 568 13.17 7.24 35.80
CA ALA A 568 12.05 6.33 35.97
C ALA A 568 11.57 6.30 37.42
N GLU A 569 10.28 6.59 37.65
CA GLU A 569 9.66 6.50 38.97
C GLU A 569 8.53 5.46 38.97
N VAL A 570 8.68 4.37 39.73
CA VAL A 570 7.65 3.34 39.88
C VAL A 570 6.59 3.78 40.88
N LEU A 571 5.34 3.96 40.44
CA LEU A 571 4.30 4.61 41.25
C LEU A 571 3.35 3.65 41.98
N ASP A 572 3.25 2.39 41.53
CA ASP A 572 2.18 1.46 41.94
C ASP A 572 2.72 0.11 42.46
N CYS A 573 4.02 0.00 42.66
CA CYS A 573 4.68 -1.23 43.09
C CYS A 573 5.88 -0.92 43.97
N ASP A 574 5.94 -1.59 45.11
CA ASP A 574 7.04 -1.50 46.08
C ASP A 574 7.47 -2.93 46.40
N ASP A 575 8.61 -3.35 45.84
CA ASP A 575 9.15 -4.72 45.93
C ASP A 575 8.11 -5.85 45.71
N GLY A 576 7.25 -5.66 44.71
CA GLY A 576 6.25 -6.66 44.32
C GLY A 576 4.94 -6.55 45.10
N VAL A 577 4.80 -5.56 45.98
CA VAL A 577 3.56 -5.20 46.66
C VAL A 577 2.87 -4.08 45.90
N ARG A 578 1.62 -4.31 45.46
CA ARG A 578 0.84 -3.28 44.76
C ARG A 578 0.52 -2.13 45.72
N ARG A 579 0.72 -0.89 45.26
CA ARG A 579 0.32 0.33 45.94
C ARG A 579 -0.61 1.15 45.04
N PRO A 580 -1.54 1.93 45.61
CA PRO A 580 -2.37 2.82 44.81
C PRO A 580 -1.51 3.93 44.19
N VAL A 581 -1.80 4.27 42.93
CA VAL A 581 -1.17 5.42 42.26
C VAL A 581 -1.54 6.71 43.02
N PRO A 582 -0.57 7.59 43.32
CA PRO A 582 -0.82 8.86 44.00
C PRO A 582 -1.90 9.71 43.30
N ASP A 583 -2.54 10.60 44.05
CA ASP A 583 -3.50 11.54 43.46
C ASP A 583 -2.81 12.54 42.51
N THR A 584 -3.63 13.23 41.71
CA THR A 584 -3.16 14.17 40.70
C THR A 584 -2.30 15.30 41.31
N ALA A 585 -2.58 15.75 42.54
CA ALA A 585 -1.85 16.84 43.18
C ALA A 585 -0.42 16.40 43.57
N VAL A 586 -0.27 15.20 44.13
CA VAL A 586 1.04 14.62 44.46
C VAL A 586 1.84 14.37 43.17
N LEU A 587 1.20 13.83 42.13
CA LEU A 587 1.86 13.59 40.84
C LEU A 587 2.38 14.89 40.20
N ARG A 588 1.66 16.01 40.35
CA ARG A 588 2.13 17.33 39.89
C ARG A 588 3.37 17.83 40.65
N GLY A 589 3.57 17.38 41.89
CA GLY A 589 4.78 17.70 42.66
C GLY A 589 6.05 16.99 42.16
N LEU A 590 5.92 15.93 41.37
CA LEU A 590 7.07 15.21 40.80
C LEU A 590 7.80 16.07 39.77
N GLY A 591 9.13 15.90 39.74
CA GLY A 591 10.03 16.66 38.87
C GLY A 591 9.66 16.54 37.38
N PRO A 592 9.93 17.57 36.57
CA PRO A 592 9.58 17.56 35.14
C PRO A 592 10.39 16.57 34.29
N GLN A 593 11.45 15.98 34.85
CA GLN A 593 12.28 14.95 34.22
C GLN A 593 11.83 13.52 34.58
N THR A 594 10.81 13.39 35.43
CA THR A 594 10.30 12.09 35.86
C THR A 594 9.48 11.44 34.74
N VAL A 595 9.78 10.17 34.45
CA VAL A 595 8.99 9.27 33.61
C VAL A 595 8.23 8.32 34.54
N PRO A 596 6.92 8.48 34.72
CA PRO A 596 6.10 7.59 35.51
C PRO A 596 6.09 6.16 34.96
N VAL A 597 6.20 5.19 35.86
CA VAL A 597 6.18 3.76 35.56
C VAL A 597 5.10 3.06 36.38
N LEU A 598 4.19 2.36 35.70
CA LEU A 598 3.15 1.54 36.34
C LEU A 598 3.47 0.06 36.12
N CYS A 599 3.99 -0.59 37.15
CA CYS A 599 4.29 -2.02 37.14
C CYS A 599 3.03 -2.87 37.29
N ARG A 600 2.03 -2.40 38.05
CA ARG A 600 0.77 -3.11 38.35
C ARG A 600 -0.43 -2.16 38.25
N PRO A 601 -0.74 -1.64 37.04
CA PRO A 601 -1.73 -0.58 36.85
C PRO A 601 -3.15 -0.93 37.31
N GLY A 602 -3.43 -2.19 37.68
CA GLY A 602 -4.72 -2.68 38.13
C GLY A 602 -5.47 -3.39 37.01
N ASP A 603 -6.54 -4.13 37.35
CA ASP A 603 -7.43 -4.71 36.33
C ASP A 603 -8.17 -3.57 35.61
N PRO A 604 -8.11 -3.46 34.27
CA PRO A 604 -8.89 -2.48 33.51
C PRO A 604 -10.40 -2.54 33.76
N ARG A 605 -10.91 -3.69 34.23
CA ARG A 605 -12.33 -3.91 34.60
C ARG A 605 -12.64 -3.55 36.05
N SER A 606 -11.62 -3.27 36.86
CA SER A 606 -11.79 -2.72 38.21
C SER A 606 -11.87 -1.20 38.16
N ALA A 607 -12.63 -0.59 39.08
CA ALA A 607 -12.79 0.87 39.15
C ALA A 607 -11.45 1.62 39.33
N ASP A 608 -10.42 0.95 39.85
CA ASP A 608 -9.11 1.55 40.14
C ASP A 608 -8.16 1.60 38.93
N GLY A 609 -8.34 0.73 37.92
CA GLY A 609 -7.37 0.56 36.82
C GLY A 609 -7.33 1.74 35.83
N PRO A 610 -8.46 2.08 35.17
CA PRO A 610 -8.54 3.25 34.29
C PRO A 610 -8.29 4.58 35.03
N ALA A 611 -8.58 4.63 36.34
CA ALA A 611 -8.33 5.80 37.18
C ALA A 611 -6.84 6.10 37.35
N ALA A 612 -5.98 5.09 37.47
CA ALA A 612 -4.54 5.24 37.69
C ALA A 612 -3.83 5.96 36.52
N LEU A 613 -4.05 5.50 35.28
CA LEU A 613 -3.44 6.11 34.10
C LEU A 613 -4.08 7.48 33.80
N GLY A 614 -5.38 7.64 34.06
CA GLY A 614 -6.07 8.93 34.00
C GLY A 614 -5.43 9.98 34.92
N ARG A 615 -5.05 9.64 36.16
CA ARG A 615 -4.34 10.55 37.09
C ARG A 615 -3.02 11.03 36.53
N VAL A 616 -2.21 10.12 35.99
CA VAL A 616 -0.91 10.43 35.39
C VAL A 616 -1.08 11.39 34.19
N LEU A 617 -2.09 11.15 33.36
CA LEU A 617 -2.41 12.05 32.24
C LEU A 617 -2.90 13.42 32.71
N ARG A 618 -3.78 13.49 33.72
CA ARG A 618 -4.24 14.78 34.29
C ARG A 618 -3.11 15.59 34.95
N ALA A 619 -2.07 14.92 35.44
CA ALA A 619 -0.88 15.57 35.98
C ALA A 619 0.10 16.08 34.90
N GLY A 620 -0.28 16.02 33.61
CA GLY A 620 0.48 16.63 32.51
C GLY A 620 1.65 15.78 31.99
N PHE A 621 1.78 14.53 32.41
CA PHE A 621 2.82 13.65 31.86
C PHE A 621 2.51 13.27 30.41
N GLY A 622 3.52 13.42 29.55
CA GLY A 622 3.47 13.08 28.12
C GLY A 622 4.25 11.82 27.76
N VAL A 623 5.01 11.25 28.70
CA VAL A 623 5.75 9.99 28.54
C VAL A 623 5.49 9.12 29.76
N VAL A 624 4.97 7.91 29.56
CA VAL A 624 4.61 6.97 30.64
C VAL A 624 4.89 5.55 30.18
N LEU A 625 5.43 4.71 31.07
CA LEU A 625 5.63 3.28 30.82
C LEU A 625 4.72 2.45 31.73
N TRP A 626 4.16 1.36 31.23
CA TRP A 626 3.44 0.42 32.10
C TRP A 626 3.44 -1.01 31.57
N ARG A 627 3.23 -1.97 32.47
CA ARG A 627 3.00 -3.37 32.10
C ARG A 627 1.52 -3.63 31.88
N ARG A 628 1.17 -4.26 30.76
CA ARG A 628 -0.19 -4.77 30.52
C ARG A 628 -0.48 -6.05 31.30
N ARG A 629 0.53 -6.90 31.48
CA ARG A 629 0.42 -8.19 32.17
C ARG A 629 1.52 -8.32 33.22
N PRO A 630 1.25 -7.92 34.48
CA PRO A 630 2.20 -8.15 35.55
C PRO A 630 2.25 -9.64 35.88
N ASP A 631 3.40 -10.28 35.66
CA ASP A 631 3.73 -11.53 36.35
C ASP A 631 4.21 -11.21 37.78
N GLY A 632 4.23 -12.21 38.65
CA GLY A 632 4.55 -12.03 40.08
C GLY A 632 5.96 -11.49 40.37
N VAL A 633 6.84 -11.37 39.36
CA VAL A 633 8.25 -10.97 39.50
C VAL A 633 8.45 -9.57 38.89
N CYS A 634 8.50 -8.53 39.72
CA CYS A 634 8.65 -7.14 39.24
C CYS A 634 10.11 -6.66 39.13
N GLY A 635 11.07 -7.37 39.74
CA GLY A 635 12.45 -6.90 39.88
C GLY A 635 13.17 -6.65 38.56
N GLU A 636 13.05 -7.57 37.58
CA GLU A 636 13.67 -7.38 36.27
C GLU A 636 13.01 -6.26 35.47
N PHE A 637 11.69 -6.11 35.56
CA PHE A 637 11.01 -4.98 34.93
C PHE A 637 11.48 -3.64 35.52
N HIS A 638 11.59 -3.53 36.85
CA HIS A 638 12.08 -2.31 37.49
C HIS A 638 13.52 -1.99 37.06
N ARG A 639 14.43 -3.00 37.06
CA ARG A 639 15.81 -2.84 36.61
C ARG A 639 15.88 -2.44 35.14
N GLY A 640 15.17 -3.16 34.27
CA GLY A 640 15.17 -2.91 32.83
C GLY A 640 14.67 -1.53 32.46
N VAL A 641 13.55 -1.08 33.05
CA VAL A 641 13.02 0.26 32.84
C VAL A 641 13.97 1.32 33.37
N LYS A 642 14.56 1.10 34.56
CA LYS A 642 15.53 2.02 35.13
C LYS A 642 16.75 2.18 34.21
N THR A 643 17.32 1.08 33.72
CA THR A 643 18.43 1.14 32.75
C THR A 643 18.03 1.82 31.45
N ALA A 644 16.84 1.54 30.92
CA ALA A 644 16.37 2.16 29.67
C ALA A 644 16.13 3.69 29.81
N VAL A 645 15.70 4.17 30.98
CA VAL A 645 15.33 5.57 31.20
C VAL A 645 16.46 6.38 31.83
N ASP A 646 17.05 5.90 32.93
CA ASP A 646 18.03 6.63 33.74
C ASP A 646 19.42 6.59 33.09
N ASP A 647 19.83 5.41 32.58
CA ASP A 647 21.14 5.22 31.94
C ASP A 647 21.11 5.52 30.42
N GLY A 648 19.91 5.74 29.86
CA GLY A 648 19.69 5.99 28.44
C GLY A 648 19.99 7.43 27.99
N GLU A 649 19.81 7.71 26.69
CA GLU A 649 19.99 9.05 26.12
C GLU A 649 18.77 9.99 26.35
N GLY A 650 18.02 9.74 27.43
CA GLY A 650 16.82 10.50 27.80
C GLY A 650 15.52 10.01 27.15
N ALA A 651 14.39 10.58 27.58
CA ALA A 651 13.04 10.08 27.25
C ALA A 651 12.69 10.09 25.75
N LEU A 652 13.37 10.90 24.95
CA LEU A 652 13.18 10.97 23.50
C LEU A 652 13.71 9.73 22.76
N SER A 653 14.65 9.00 23.36
CA SER A 653 15.23 7.78 22.78
C SER A 653 14.41 6.52 23.07
N LEU A 654 13.48 6.58 24.05
CA LEU A 654 12.70 5.43 24.52
C LEU A 654 11.92 4.68 23.42
N PRO A 655 11.32 5.34 22.41
CA PRO A 655 10.69 4.62 21.29
C PRO A 655 11.63 3.63 20.60
N GLY A 656 12.87 4.06 20.31
CA GLY A 656 13.88 3.24 19.65
C GLY A 656 14.43 2.16 20.59
N VAL A 657 14.71 2.50 21.84
CA VAL A 657 15.21 1.55 22.86
C VAL A 657 14.21 0.41 23.09
N LEU A 658 12.93 0.74 23.30
CA LEU A 658 11.90 -0.28 23.54
C LEU A 658 11.67 -1.17 22.31
N HIS A 659 11.71 -0.60 21.11
CA HIS A 659 11.64 -1.37 19.87
C HIS A 659 12.82 -2.35 19.74
N ALA A 660 14.06 -1.91 19.93
CA ALA A 660 15.24 -2.76 19.86
C ALA A 660 15.21 -3.89 20.91
N LEU A 661 14.72 -3.62 22.12
CA LEU A 661 14.54 -4.66 23.14
C LEU A 661 13.50 -5.71 22.73
N ARG A 662 12.39 -5.30 22.12
CA ARG A 662 11.36 -6.24 21.64
C ARG A 662 11.85 -7.07 20.44
N GLU A 663 12.62 -6.46 19.54
CA GLU A 663 13.30 -7.17 18.46
C GLU A 663 14.21 -8.27 19.02
N GLN A 664 15.03 -7.95 20.04
CA GLN A 664 15.89 -8.93 20.73
C GLN A 664 15.10 -10.08 21.36
N VAL A 665 14.00 -9.78 22.07
CA VAL A 665 13.12 -10.81 22.65
C VAL A 665 12.63 -11.76 21.57
N TYR A 666 12.20 -11.22 20.42
CA TYR A 666 11.71 -12.03 19.33
C TYR A 666 12.82 -12.82 18.61
N ALA A 667 14.03 -12.28 18.58
CA ALA A 667 15.23 -13.00 18.12
C ALA A 667 15.71 -14.09 19.10
N GLY A 668 14.99 -14.32 20.22
CA GLY A 668 15.28 -15.37 21.20
C GLY A 668 16.25 -14.95 22.30
N LEU A 669 16.61 -13.66 22.40
CA LEU A 669 17.44 -13.14 23.48
C LEU A 669 16.56 -12.85 24.70
N THR A 670 16.56 -13.79 25.65
CA THR A 670 15.64 -13.79 26.79
C THR A 670 15.93 -12.72 27.83
N GLU A 671 17.12 -12.11 27.85
CA GLU A 671 17.47 -11.06 28.83
C GLU A 671 16.57 -9.82 28.74
N SER A 672 16.00 -9.55 27.56
CA SER A 672 15.14 -8.40 27.30
C SER A 672 13.64 -8.70 27.52
N TYR A 673 13.28 -9.87 28.09
CA TYR A 673 11.89 -10.35 28.19
C TYR A 673 10.91 -9.36 28.84
N TRP A 674 11.40 -8.50 29.73
CA TRP A 674 10.59 -7.49 30.41
C TRP A 674 9.99 -6.44 29.45
N ALA A 675 10.60 -6.24 28.27
CA ALA A 675 10.09 -5.36 27.24
C ALA A 675 8.80 -5.89 26.58
N HIS A 676 8.57 -7.21 26.63
CA HIS A 676 7.32 -7.82 26.17
C HIS A 676 6.17 -7.44 27.11
N GLY A 677 5.03 -7.01 26.56
CA GLY A 677 3.88 -6.57 27.34
C GLY A 677 4.04 -5.21 28.04
N THR A 678 5.15 -4.50 27.82
CA THR A 678 5.36 -3.12 28.27
C THR A 678 4.79 -2.15 27.24
N THR A 679 3.95 -1.20 27.63
CA THR A 679 3.43 -0.14 26.77
C THR A 679 4.14 1.18 27.05
N LEU A 680 4.41 1.95 25.98
CA LEU A 680 4.93 3.31 26.05
C LEU A 680 3.87 4.28 25.55
N LEU A 681 3.38 5.15 26.44
CA LEU A 681 2.63 6.33 26.05
C LEU A 681 3.62 7.43 25.69
N TYR A 682 3.42 8.04 24.52
CA TYR A 682 4.27 9.09 24.00
C TYR A 682 3.41 10.13 23.30
N ASP A 683 3.06 11.19 24.04
CA ASP A 683 2.05 12.16 23.66
C ASP A 683 2.64 13.57 23.57
N ASP A 684 3.28 13.87 22.45
CA ASP A 684 3.87 15.18 22.14
C ASP A 684 2.78 16.26 21.97
N PRO A 685 2.69 17.26 22.87
CA PRO A 685 1.70 18.33 22.76
C PRO A 685 1.89 19.24 21.55
N HIS A 686 3.05 19.19 20.88
CA HIS A 686 3.29 19.92 19.63
C HIS A 686 2.77 19.18 18.40
N ARG A 687 2.17 18.00 18.57
CA ARG A 687 1.56 17.21 17.50
C ARG A 687 0.13 16.82 17.90
N PRO A 688 -0.84 17.73 17.88
CA PRO A 688 -2.23 17.41 18.27
C PRO A 688 -2.81 16.27 17.41
N LEU A 689 -3.79 15.55 17.96
CA LEU A 689 -4.49 14.52 17.20
C LEU A 689 -5.50 15.19 16.25
N PRO A 690 -5.80 14.62 15.08
CA PRO A 690 -6.83 15.16 14.20
C PRO A 690 -8.18 15.22 14.92
N GLY A 691 -8.88 16.36 14.82
CA GLY A 691 -10.18 16.57 15.47
C GLY A 691 -10.13 16.98 16.95
N THR A 692 -8.95 17.00 17.60
CA THR A 692 -8.81 17.59 18.95
C THR A 692 -8.59 19.10 18.79
N GLY A 693 -9.68 19.87 18.66
CA GLY A 693 -9.64 21.33 18.52
C GLY A 693 -10.90 21.92 17.89
N ASP A 694 -11.54 21.19 16.98
CA ASP A 694 -12.85 21.57 16.44
C ASP A 694 -13.94 20.88 17.26
N LEU A 695 -14.35 21.56 18.33
CA LEU A 695 -15.71 21.38 18.82
C LEU A 695 -16.64 21.79 17.66
N LEU A 696 -17.03 20.81 16.85
CA LEU A 696 -18.24 20.91 16.07
C LEU A 696 -19.37 21.17 17.07
N GLU A 697 -19.74 22.45 17.21
CA GLU A 697 -21.07 22.82 17.66
C GLU A 697 -22.03 22.08 16.74
N ALA A 698 -22.60 20.99 17.25
CA ALA A 698 -23.69 20.31 16.57
C ALA A 698 -24.82 21.34 16.38
N PRO A 699 -25.50 21.34 15.21
CA PRO A 699 -26.60 22.26 14.96
C PRO A 699 -27.79 22.06 15.90
#